data_AF-A0A4V2JUR9-F1
#
_entry.id   AF-A0A4V2JUR9-F1
#
_cell.length_a   1.000
_cell.length_b   1.000
_cell.length_c   1.000
_cell.angle_alpha   90.00
_cell.angle_beta   90.00
_cell.angle_gamma   90.00
#
_symmetry.space_group_name_H-M   'P 1'
#
loop_
_entity.id
_entity.type
_entity.pdbx_description
1 polymer ?
#
loop_
_entity_poly.entity_id
_entity_poly.type
_entity_poly.pdbx_seq_one_letter_code
_entity_poly.pdbx_strand_id
1 'polypeptide(L)'
;MNIEIIYSVTIIKLCLIYIYPSILLRKCTCLQIEISFLNEAEHFCDRCNTTVENIDKSCDTCVCHKRATVMMPGSNVIGSSIDTAVHGALSTENNRNEALGTNRIDIEISGKKRKQDWFLPESDAIKTTLYGISGQYQIYNERISYDEEMQPLDLSFKKKQKTTDLSEFENKEWIKRTHTSIIFEYSDKFLIQNKYFNKYIDLELNHVKYNITDLTKTNVDAKTFEIFLFVLRFGYDKKCMNLKFDGFITFLHLFYDLHCYAETDVILNFYKSLLTCLIIFMNDISIYIHIETPKNILSMEKYLFLPFLNVLFDKVEVKFNKNTNELSFLKRESKINLFLFEKNEIADIYIRTTPEVIIRLETESKHNLTIFYWLMSLFKISGIKISHDNIYYSECQEKAKDCKYETIAQELPSCELQLCELQILRSIISRNNEEIKFLELERVNISKAFLSYIRKFVKIEFLVFYNCKIPAYSKFLGQIDFLFPNLKSLKINYALLTTAFFKSLLNLKIESLDLSWSTFNDTKSKDLESSDGINTLCELKLDNAPLGFKVINLLLKSNSLKSLSLRNVNFLSLNRTKDFLLFQREFYFLDLSGCLFNQYLIHFYSSSFKVTSLVLQRLYPENLQNILEMNSLQISTKTLDLSKCYFNSNAIECLRKFKILETLKLCNLPQAEIMCLDKEYDFKNSLTSIDISDSKFLQKDLVFLHRFESLKELILARCNLKEGFSRIIATSKWYSSLEKLDISENQLDIQDLYLLSQIKNLKYLSITLENSIFINSIYKNEQLCFSQLNALVIRNTSISIQIFQFITKQFLLTHLYFNNCTLVDDFLPILINSYLKHLKYIFLTDSRISPTNKRKLEGLIIYDITVIIQ
;
A
#
# COMPACT_ATOMS: atom_id res chain seq x y z
N MET A 1 51.03 -33.05 -31.21
CA MET A 1 49.96 -32.42 -30.40
C MET A 1 49.21 -31.35 -31.21
N ASN A 2 48.84 -31.63 -32.47
CA ASN A 2 48.13 -30.66 -33.35
C ASN A 2 46.93 -31.29 -34.09
N ILE A 3 46.59 -32.56 -33.81
CA ILE A 3 45.48 -33.26 -34.48
C ILE A 3 44.22 -33.28 -33.59
N GLU A 4 44.35 -33.30 -32.26
CA GLU A 4 43.21 -33.27 -31.34
C GLU A 4 42.50 -31.90 -31.29
N ILE A 5 43.24 -30.79 -31.39
CA ILE A 5 42.65 -29.44 -31.39
C ILE A 5 41.78 -29.22 -32.64
N ILE A 6 42.17 -29.79 -33.78
CA ILE A 6 41.41 -29.68 -35.03
C ILE A 6 40.09 -30.48 -34.93
N TYR A 7 40.12 -31.67 -34.31
CA TYR A 7 38.91 -32.45 -34.09
C TYR A 7 37.94 -31.80 -33.10
N SER A 8 38.43 -31.24 -31.99
CA SER A 8 37.59 -30.54 -31.01
C SER A 8 36.94 -29.28 -31.59
N VAL A 9 37.67 -28.49 -32.38
CA VAL A 9 37.13 -27.28 -33.04
C VAL A 9 36.10 -27.63 -34.11
N THR A 10 36.27 -28.75 -34.81
CA THR A 10 35.32 -29.21 -35.84
C THR A 10 34.04 -29.77 -35.22
N ILE A 11 34.15 -30.50 -34.10
CA ILE A 11 32.99 -30.97 -33.31
C ILE A 11 32.24 -29.79 -32.68
N ILE A 12 32.94 -28.80 -32.11
CA ILE A 12 32.31 -27.59 -31.56
C ILE A 12 31.60 -26.78 -32.66
N LYS A 13 32.20 -26.67 -33.86
CA LYS A 13 31.53 -26.03 -35.02
C LYS A 13 30.31 -26.83 -35.50
N LEU A 14 30.38 -28.16 -35.55
CA LEU A 14 29.23 -29.00 -35.91
C LEU A 14 28.11 -28.96 -34.85
N CYS A 15 28.46 -28.94 -33.56
CA CYS A 15 27.50 -28.74 -32.47
C CYS A 15 26.90 -27.33 -32.53
N LEU A 16 27.67 -26.29 -32.82
CA LEU A 16 27.13 -24.95 -33.06
C LEU A 16 26.24 -24.91 -34.30
N ILE A 17 26.58 -25.60 -35.39
CA ILE A 17 25.73 -25.70 -36.59
C ILE A 17 24.45 -26.51 -36.34
N TYR A 18 24.38 -27.37 -35.30
CA TYR A 18 23.15 -28.08 -34.91
C TYR A 18 22.34 -27.36 -33.81
N ILE A 19 23.02 -26.68 -32.89
CA ILE A 19 22.44 -25.91 -31.78
C ILE A 19 21.90 -24.57 -32.28
N TYR A 20 22.58 -23.91 -33.23
CA TYR A 20 22.15 -22.61 -33.76
C TYR A 20 20.82 -22.72 -34.51
N PRO A 21 20.57 -23.73 -35.37
CA PRO A 21 19.25 -23.97 -35.92
C PRO A 21 18.25 -24.42 -34.87
N SER A 22 18.59 -25.15 -33.80
CA SER A 22 17.60 -25.53 -32.77
C SER A 22 17.27 -24.41 -31.77
N ILE A 23 18.14 -23.40 -31.63
CA ILE A 23 17.87 -22.15 -30.90
C ILE A 23 17.15 -21.12 -31.80
N LEU A 24 17.45 -21.08 -33.11
CA LEU A 24 16.71 -20.28 -34.10
C LEU A 24 15.39 -20.93 -34.55
N LEU A 25 15.27 -22.26 -34.45
CA LEU A 25 14.05 -23.06 -34.56
C LEU A 25 13.54 -23.36 -33.15
N ARG A 26 13.38 -22.34 -32.30
CA ARG A 26 12.15 -22.33 -31.51
C ARG A 26 11.03 -22.27 -32.55
N LYS A 27 10.49 -23.43 -32.94
CA LYS A 27 9.16 -23.48 -33.56
C LYS A 27 8.31 -22.54 -32.71
N CYS A 28 7.71 -21.50 -33.30
CA CYS A 28 6.60 -20.81 -32.66
C CYS A 28 5.65 -21.92 -32.21
N THR A 29 5.59 -22.19 -30.91
CA THR A 29 4.71 -23.19 -30.33
C THR A 29 3.32 -22.62 -30.49
N CYS A 30 2.69 -22.99 -31.60
CA CYS A 30 1.36 -22.54 -31.95
C CYS A 30 0.37 -23.53 -31.34
N LEU A 31 -0.43 -23.04 -30.41
CA LEU A 31 -1.45 -23.82 -29.74
C LEU A 31 -2.76 -23.66 -30.49
N GLN A 32 -3.33 -24.75 -30.99
CA GLN A 32 -4.67 -24.72 -31.56
C GLN A 32 -5.71 -24.79 -30.43
N ILE A 33 -6.60 -23.82 -30.35
CA ILE A 33 -7.64 -23.74 -29.32
C ILE A 33 -9.01 -23.84 -29.98
N GLU A 34 -9.87 -24.74 -29.50
CA GLU A 34 -11.29 -24.81 -29.84
C GLU A 34 -12.15 -24.35 -28.66
N ILE A 35 -12.97 -23.31 -28.86
CA ILE A 35 -13.94 -22.81 -27.89
C ILE A 35 -15.35 -23.17 -28.37
N SER A 36 -16.10 -23.91 -27.57
CA SER A 36 -17.49 -24.32 -27.85
C SER A 36 -18.51 -23.43 -27.13
N PHE A 37 -19.63 -23.17 -27.79
CA PHE A 37 -20.73 -22.28 -27.37
C PHE A 37 -22.04 -23.07 -27.28
N LEU A 38 -22.04 -24.18 -26.53
CA LEU A 38 -23.12 -25.19 -26.54
C LEU A 38 -24.51 -24.61 -26.20
N ASN A 39 -24.58 -23.50 -25.45
CA ASN A 39 -25.84 -22.82 -25.10
C ASN A 39 -26.52 -22.08 -26.28
N GLU A 40 -25.81 -21.78 -27.37
CA GLU A 40 -26.41 -21.13 -28.56
C GLU A 40 -27.10 -22.13 -29.50
N ALA A 41 -26.72 -23.41 -29.44
CA ALA A 41 -27.25 -24.45 -30.32
C ALA A 41 -28.73 -24.77 -30.04
N GLU A 42 -29.21 -24.60 -28.80
CA GLU A 42 -30.59 -24.86 -28.42
C GLU A 42 -31.57 -23.81 -29.00
N HIS A 43 -31.13 -22.57 -29.24
CA HIS A 43 -31.97 -21.51 -29.81
C HIS A 43 -32.13 -21.55 -31.34
N PHE A 44 -31.28 -22.30 -32.05
CA PHE A 44 -31.38 -22.45 -33.51
C PHE A 44 -32.38 -23.55 -33.94
N CYS A 45 -32.71 -24.49 -33.05
CA CYS A 45 -33.62 -25.59 -33.37
C CYS A 45 -35.10 -25.19 -33.45
N ASP A 46 -35.51 -24.02 -32.95
CA ASP A 46 -36.91 -23.57 -32.97
C ASP A 46 -37.36 -22.94 -34.30
N ARG A 47 -36.46 -22.70 -35.27
CA ARG A 47 -36.82 -22.11 -36.58
C ARG A 47 -36.74 -23.07 -37.76
N CYS A 48 -36.33 -24.31 -37.55
CA CYS A 48 -36.24 -25.30 -38.61
C CYS A 48 -36.82 -26.63 -38.16
N ASN A 49 -38.13 -26.71 -37.95
CA ASN A 49 -38.87 -27.97 -37.97
C ASN A 49 -40.36 -27.71 -38.26
N THR A 50 -40.68 -27.45 -39.53
CA THR A 50 -41.96 -27.87 -40.09
C THR A 50 -41.66 -28.84 -41.22
N THR A 51 -42.19 -30.06 -41.08
CA THR A 51 -42.17 -31.19 -42.03
C THR A 51 -40.78 -31.84 -42.14
N VAL A 52 -40.56 -33.13 -41.89
CA VAL A 52 -41.32 -34.33 -42.28
C VAL A 52 -41.02 -35.47 -41.28
N GLU A 53 -42.05 -36.25 -40.96
CA GLU A 53 -42.04 -37.45 -40.14
C GLU A 53 -41.31 -38.65 -40.79
N ASN A 54 -41.00 -39.66 -39.95
CA ASN A 54 -40.92 -41.10 -40.25
C ASN A 54 -39.58 -41.70 -40.76
N ILE A 55 -38.84 -42.39 -39.88
CA ILE A 55 -38.87 -43.87 -39.71
C ILE A 55 -37.75 -44.39 -38.79
N ASP A 56 -38.13 -45.42 -38.04
CA ASP A 56 -37.48 -46.20 -36.99
C ASP A 56 -36.02 -46.69 -37.15
N LYS A 57 -35.34 -46.60 -36.00
CA LYS A 57 -34.58 -47.62 -35.23
C LYS A 57 -33.91 -48.82 -35.95
N SER A 58 -32.60 -48.93 -35.71
CA SER A 58 -31.93 -50.09 -35.07
C SER A 58 -30.51 -49.68 -34.62
N CYS A 59 -30.19 -49.72 -33.32
CA CYS A 59 -29.31 -50.72 -32.65
C CYS A 59 -27.91 -50.84 -33.27
N ASP A 60 -26.79 -50.97 -32.58
CA ASP A 60 -26.38 -51.10 -31.17
C ASP A 60 -24.83 -51.14 -31.29
N THR A 61 -23.99 -50.52 -30.47
CA THR A 61 -23.50 -51.02 -29.19
C THR A 61 -22.26 -50.17 -28.83
N CYS A 62 -22.17 -49.64 -27.62
CA CYS A 62 -21.26 -50.24 -26.63
C CYS A 62 -21.57 -49.69 -25.24
N VAL A 63 -21.75 -50.65 -24.35
CA VAL A 63 -22.36 -50.59 -23.04
C VAL A 63 -21.38 -50.08 -21.99
N CYS A 64 -21.87 -49.13 -21.19
CA CYS A 64 -21.41 -48.73 -19.87
C CYS A 64 -21.17 -49.92 -18.94
N HIS A 65 -20.44 -49.74 -17.84
CA HIS A 65 -20.82 -50.17 -16.47
C HIS A 65 -19.60 -50.21 -15.55
N LYS A 66 -19.70 -50.01 -14.24
CA LYS A 66 -20.71 -49.56 -13.26
C LYS A 66 -20.02 -49.74 -11.91
N ARG A 67 -20.47 -49.02 -10.88
CA ARG A 67 -21.28 -49.54 -9.75
C ARG A 67 -21.32 -48.43 -8.69
N ALA A 68 -22.48 -47.83 -8.40
CA ALA A 68 -23.66 -48.36 -7.69
C ALA A 68 -23.34 -48.56 -6.19
N THR A 69 -24.20 -48.22 -5.22
CA THR A 69 -25.61 -48.63 -5.10
C THR A 69 -26.29 -47.92 -3.90
N VAL A 70 -27.59 -47.56 -4.01
CA VAL A 70 -28.75 -48.00 -3.16
C VAL A 70 -29.05 -47.13 -1.93
N MET A 71 -30.28 -46.78 -1.50
CA MET A 71 -31.68 -47.05 -1.88
C MET A 71 -32.58 -45.98 -1.21
N MET A 72 -33.77 -45.74 -1.79
CA MET A 72 -34.94 -45.07 -1.15
C MET A 72 -35.70 -46.04 -0.22
N PRO A 73 -36.53 -45.53 0.69
CA PRO A 73 -38.01 -45.58 0.52
C PRO A 73 -38.65 -44.23 0.94
N GLY A 74 -39.87 -43.80 0.60
CA GLY A 74 -41.07 -44.44 0.05
C GLY A 74 -42.31 -43.86 0.78
N SER A 75 -43.38 -43.59 0.03
CA SER A 75 -44.80 -43.34 0.41
C SER A 75 -45.28 -41.92 0.80
N ASN A 76 -46.04 -41.34 -0.14
CA ASN A 76 -47.44 -40.87 -0.08
C ASN A 76 -48.02 -40.20 1.19
N VAL A 77 -48.87 -39.19 0.96
CA VAL A 77 -50.29 -39.05 1.44
C VAL A 77 -50.66 -37.62 1.91
N ILE A 78 -51.68 -37.07 1.20
CA ILE A 78 -52.76 -36.13 1.60
C ILE A 78 -52.48 -34.63 1.81
N GLY A 79 -53.33 -33.83 1.16
CA GLY A 79 -53.40 -32.37 1.22
C GLY A 79 -53.92 -31.78 2.53
N SER A 80 -53.91 -30.46 2.64
CA SER A 80 -55.13 -29.67 2.82
C SER A 80 -54.79 -28.19 2.97
N SER A 81 -55.75 -27.42 2.51
CA SER A 81 -55.95 -25.99 2.59
C SER A 81 -56.42 -25.53 3.99
N ILE A 82 -56.45 -24.19 4.16
CA ILE A 82 -57.37 -23.36 5.00
C ILE A 82 -56.74 -22.66 6.22
N ASP A 83 -56.67 -21.33 6.05
CA ASP A 83 -57.12 -20.21 6.89
C ASP A 83 -56.75 -20.00 8.37
N THR A 84 -56.43 -18.71 8.59
CA THR A 84 -56.89 -17.77 9.63
C THR A 84 -56.33 -17.75 11.05
N ALA A 85 -56.09 -16.49 11.45
CA ALA A 85 -56.45 -15.82 12.71
C ALA A 85 -55.22 -15.34 13.51
N VAL A 86 -54.93 -14.03 13.67
CA VAL A 86 -55.69 -12.84 14.14
C VAL A 86 -55.39 -12.49 15.62
N HIS A 87 -55.15 -11.19 15.83
CA HIS A 87 -55.14 -10.38 17.07
C HIS A 87 -53.94 -10.50 18.04
N GLY A 88 -53.48 -9.42 18.68
CA GLY A 88 -53.99 -8.04 18.82
C GLY A 88 -52.86 -7.09 19.28
N ALA A 89 -52.93 -5.79 18.97
CA ALA A 89 -53.59 -4.73 19.78
C ALA A 89 -52.53 -4.00 20.66
N LEU A 90 -52.43 -2.67 20.82
CA LEU A 90 -53.40 -1.57 20.76
C LEU A 90 -52.68 -0.20 20.74
N SER A 91 -53.20 0.75 19.95
CA SER A 91 -53.46 2.20 20.18
C SER A 91 -52.45 3.10 20.93
N THR A 92 -52.17 4.34 20.50
CA THR A 92 -53.14 5.46 20.51
C THR A 92 -52.65 6.67 19.71
N GLU A 93 -53.57 7.29 18.94
CA GLU A 93 -53.52 8.66 18.43
C GLU A 93 -54.00 9.67 19.49
N ASN A 94 -53.60 10.94 19.33
CA ASN A 94 -54.27 12.23 19.66
C ASN A 94 -53.17 13.29 19.88
N ASN A 95 -53.25 14.58 19.54
CA ASN A 95 -54.31 15.42 19.02
C ASN A 95 -53.71 16.75 18.48
N ARG A 96 -54.57 17.49 17.79
CA ARG A 96 -54.45 18.79 17.11
C ARG A 96 -54.18 20.05 17.97
N ASN A 97 -53.83 21.14 17.25
CA ASN A 97 -54.01 22.59 17.52
C ASN A 97 -53.07 23.20 18.58
N GLU A 98 -52.60 24.45 18.54
CA GLU A 98 -53.19 25.70 18.04
C GLU A 98 -52.12 26.83 17.94
N ALA A 99 -52.50 27.96 17.36
CA ALA A 99 -51.66 29.07 16.93
C ALA A 99 -51.55 30.23 17.96
N LEU A 100 -50.75 31.24 17.57
CA LEU A 100 -50.75 32.67 17.93
C LEU A 100 -49.95 33.15 19.16
N GLY A 101 -49.15 34.19 18.92
CA GLY A 101 -48.43 34.95 19.95
C GLY A 101 -47.35 35.89 19.41
N THR A 102 -47.75 36.88 18.62
CA THR A 102 -46.96 38.04 18.18
C THR A 102 -46.32 38.82 19.32
N ASN A 103 -45.12 39.39 19.11
CA ASN A 103 -44.83 40.80 19.44
C ASN A 103 -43.60 41.33 18.70
N ARG A 104 -43.84 42.32 17.84
CA ARG A 104 -42.87 43.27 17.29
C ARG A 104 -42.61 44.36 18.33
N ILE A 105 -41.35 44.80 18.47
CA ILE A 105 -41.01 46.16 18.88
C ILE A 105 -39.79 46.61 18.05
N ASP A 106 -40.03 47.56 17.15
CA ASP A 106 -39.04 48.46 16.54
C ASP A 106 -38.85 49.68 17.45
N ILE A 107 -37.62 50.07 17.79
CA ILE A 107 -37.14 51.46 18.06
C ILE A 107 -35.60 51.43 17.86
N GLU A 108 -35.02 52.02 16.80
CA GLU A 108 -34.65 53.43 16.55
C GLU A 108 -33.29 53.90 17.16
N ILE A 109 -32.30 54.02 16.27
CA ILE A 109 -31.28 55.08 16.05
C ILE A 109 -30.71 55.88 17.25
N SER A 110 -29.39 55.76 17.46
CA SER A 110 -28.42 56.89 17.57
C SER A 110 -27.00 56.29 17.46
N GLY A 111 -25.97 56.83 16.80
CA GLY A 111 -25.68 58.19 16.38
C GLY A 111 -24.40 58.67 17.08
N LYS A 112 -23.20 58.39 16.52
CA LYS A 112 -22.04 59.30 16.66
C LYS A 112 -20.91 59.04 15.65
N LYS A 113 -20.75 60.02 14.78
CA LYS A 113 -19.62 60.29 13.88
C LYS A 113 -18.36 60.75 14.66
N ARG A 114 -17.19 60.33 14.21
CA ARG A 114 -15.89 61.07 14.03
C ARG A 114 -15.13 60.25 12.97
N LYS A 115 -14.80 60.66 11.74
CA LYS A 115 -14.18 61.86 11.14
C LYS A 115 -12.75 62.16 11.64
N GLN A 116 -11.85 62.29 10.65
CA GLN A 116 -10.48 62.83 10.62
C GLN A 116 -9.34 61.84 10.97
N ASP A 117 -8.19 61.80 10.28
CA ASP A 117 -7.72 62.40 9.02
C ASP A 117 -6.41 61.67 8.62
N TRP A 118 -6.21 61.52 7.30
CA TRP A 118 -4.95 61.73 6.55
C TRP A 118 -3.58 61.34 7.15
N PHE A 119 -2.88 60.41 6.48
CA PHE A 119 -1.51 60.58 5.95
C PHE A 119 -1.16 59.41 5.00
N LEU A 120 -1.45 59.61 3.70
CA LEU A 120 -0.60 59.19 2.56
C LEU A 120 0.26 60.44 2.22
N PRO A 121 1.46 60.35 1.61
CA PRO A 121 1.79 59.59 0.40
C PRO A 121 3.16 58.84 0.52
N GLU A 122 3.75 58.10 -0.43
CA GLU A 122 3.92 58.22 -1.88
C GLU A 122 4.50 56.85 -2.35
N SER A 123 3.83 56.08 -3.23
CA SER A 123 4.10 55.90 -4.68
C SER A 123 5.57 55.65 -5.05
N ASP A 124 5.92 54.64 -5.86
CA ASP A 124 5.55 54.50 -7.28
C ASP A 124 5.20 53.03 -7.63
N ALA A 125 4.03 52.74 -8.23
CA ALA A 125 3.69 52.84 -9.66
C ALA A 125 4.64 51.98 -10.53
N ILE A 126 4.16 50.95 -11.23
CA ILE A 126 3.37 51.00 -12.50
C ILE A 126 2.53 49.70 -12.58
N LYS A 127 1.19 49.81 -12.48
CA LYS A 127 0.19 49.75 -13.58
C LYS A 127 0.16 48.41 -14.34
N THR A 128 -0.80 47.53 -14.02
CA THR A 128 -2.18 47.44 -14.55
C THR A 128 -2.27 47.04 -16.02
N THR A 129 -2.96 45.93 -16.28
CA THR A 129 -4.31 46.02 -16.87
C THR A 129 -5.18 44.83 -16.47
N LEU A 130 -6.15 45.14 -15.62
CA LEU A 130 -7.42 44.43 -15.41
C LEU A 130 -8.40 44.90 -16.49
N TYR A 131 -9.33 44.03 -16.88
CA TYR A 131 -10.78 44.26 -17.06
C TYR A 131 -11.40 42.86 -17.24
N GLY A 132 -12.42 42.38 -16.52
CA GLY A 132 -13.45 43.04 -15.72
C GLY A 132 -14.79 42.99 -16.45
N ILE A 133 -15.87 42.66 -15.70
CA ILE A 133 -17.33 42.80 -16.02
C ILE A 133 -17.93 41.51 -16.65
N SER A 134 -18.71 40.67 -15.95
CA SER A 134 -20.03 40.80 -15.31
C SER A 134 -21.19 41.11 -16.26
N GLY A 135 -22.14 40.19 -16.46
CA GLY A 135 -23.41 40.54 -17.10
C GLY A 135 -24.27 39.39 -17.60
N GLN A 136 -25.36 39.16 -16.87
CA GLN A 136 -26.72 38.85 -17.35
C GLN A 136 -27.06 37.49 -18.01
N TYR A 137 -28.01 36.83 -17.31
CA TYR A 137 -29.03 35.95 -17.87
C TYR A 137 -29.69 36.55 -19.10
N GLN A 138 -29.66 35.83 -20.22
CA GLN A 138 -30.66 35.90 -21.28
C GLN A 138 -31.07 34.49 -21.68
N ILE A 139 -32.37 34.25 -21.58
CA ILE A 139 -33.07 33.09 -22.12
C ILE A 139 -33.17 33.33 -23.64
N TYR A 140 -32.57 32.46 -24.45
CA TYR A 140 -32.86 32.36 -25.87
C TYR A 140 -33.02 30.88 -26.23
N ASN A 141 -34.27 30.53 -26.57
CA ASN A 141 -34.60 29.34 -27.34
C ASN A 141 -34.19 29.61 -28.78
N GLU A 142 -33.23 28.86 -29.31
CA GLU A 142 -33.08 28.69 -30.76
C GLU A 142 -32.63 27.25 -31.05
N ARG A 143 -33.58 26.47 -31.59
CA ARG A 143 -33.26 25.36 -32.49
C ARG A 143 -32.63 25.99 -33.73
N ILE A 144 -31.53 25.44 -34.25
CA ILE A 144 -31.31 25.12 -35.67
C ILE A 144 -29.88 24.55 -35.91
N SER A 145 -29.87 23.52 -36.77
CA SER A 145 -28.80 22.93 -37.60
C SER A 145 -27.51 22.40 -36.99
N TYR A 146 -27.42 21.08 -36.96
CA TYR A 146 -26.19 20.36 -37.27
C TYR A 146 -25.82 20.66 -38.72
N ASP A 147 -24.66 21.25 -38.94
CA ASP A 147 -23.72 20.97 -40.04
C ASP A 147 -22.64 22.05 -40.00
N GLU A 148 -21.48 21.70 -39.44
CA GLU A 148 -20.21 22.26 -39.88
C GLU A 148 -19.09 21.26 -39.55
N GLU A 149 -18.41 20.86 -40.61
CA GLU A 149 -17.46 19.76 -40.70
C GLU A 149 -16.27 19.95 -39.75
N MET A 150 -15.97 18.91 -38.96
CA MET A 150 -14.70 18.80 -38.25
C MET A 150 -13.55 18.75 -39.27
N GLN A 151 -12.79 19.84 -39.40
CA GLN A 151 -11.47 19.79 -40.00
C GLN A 151 -10.51 19.00 -39.08
N PRO A 152 -9.71 18.05 -39.61
CA PRO A 152 -8.71 17.34 -38.80
C PRO A 152 -7.55 18.27 -38.45
N LEU A 153 -7.17 18.28 -37.17
CA LEU A 153 -5.93 18.91 -36.69
C LEU A 153 -4.69 18.28 -37.34
N ASP A 154 -3.83 19.17 -37.85
CA ASP A 154 -2.58 18.92 -38.56
C ASP A 154 -1.56 18.12 -37.70
N LEU A 155 -1.36 16.85 -38.06
CA LEU A 155 -0.32 15.95 -37.54
C LEU A 155 0.92 16.03 -38.44
N SER A 156 1.70 17.09 -38.31
CA SER A 156 2.97 17.21 -39.03
C SER A 156 4.15 17.41 -38.07
N PHE A 157 4.71 16.32 -37.53
CA PHE A 157 6.17 16.21 -37.38
C PHE A 157 6.66 14.79 -37.69
N LYS A 158 7.63 14.75 -38.60
CA LYS A 158 8.07 13.63 -39.43
C LYS A 158 8.93 12.60 -38.68
N LYS A 159 8.50 11.33 -38.71
CA LYS A 159 9.32 10.19 -39.17
C LYS A 159 8.39 9.23 -39.91
N LYS A 160 8.59 9.10 -41.22
CA LYS A 160 7.79 8.30 -42.15
C LYS A 160 7.70 6.84 -41.69
N GLN A 161 6.62 6.46 -41.02
CA GLN A 161 6.05 5.11 -41.15
C GLN A 161 4.87 5.23 -42.10
N LYS A 162 4.88 4.43 -43.16
CA LYS A 162 3.79 4.33 -44.12
C LYS A 162 2.52 3.92 -43.37
N THR A 163 1.64 4.89 -43.12
CA THR A 163 0.22 4.65 -42.90
C THR A 163 -0.40 4.37 -44.26
N THR A 164 -0.30 3.12 -44.70
CA THR A 164 -1.21 2.56 -45.70
C THR A 164 -2.33 1.84 -44.96
N ASP A 165 -3.56 2.09 -45.42
CA ASP A 165 -4.81 1.48 -44.98
C ASP A 165 -4.67 0.04 -44.48
N LEU A 166 -4.83 -0.17 -43.18
CA LEU A 166 -4.72 -1.48 -42.52
C LEU A 166 -6.07 -2.12 -42.19
N SER A 167 -7.19 -1.63 -42.75
CA SER A 167 -8.51 -2.25 -42.49
C SER A 167 -9.05 -3.18 -43.57
N GLU A 168 -8.32 -3.43 -44.67
CA GLU A 168 -8.79 -4.39 -45.69
C GLU A 168 -7.64 -5.14 -46.36
N PHE A 169 -6.87 -5.95 -45.62
CA PHE A 169 -6.14 -7.06 -46.23
C PHE A 169 -6.06 -8.26 -45.27
N GLU A 170 -6.68 -9.36 -45.71
CA GLU A 170 -6.33 -10.77 -45.49
C GLU A 170 -5.98 -11.23 -44.06
N ASN A 171 -6.91 -11.91 -43.37
CA ASN A 171 -6.61 -12.88 -42.31
C ASN A 171 -7.83 -13.72 -41.90
N LYS A 172 -8.52 -14.35 -42.87
CA LYS A 172 -9.55 -15.38 -42.60
C LYS A 172 -8.96 -16.77 -42.31
N GLU A 173 -7.64 -16.94 -42.34
CA GLU A 173 -7.00 -18.27 -42.24
C GLU A 173 -6.73 -18.75 -40.81
N TRP A 174 -6.62 -17.87 -39.81
CA TRP A 174 -6.23 -18.26 -38.44
C TRP A 174 -7.38 -18.45 -37.45
N ILE A 175 -8.62 -18.08 -37.85
CA ILE A 175 -9.85 -18.38 -37.10
C ILE A 175 -10.80 -19.16 -38.02
N LYS A 176 -11.23 -20.35 -37.58
CA LYS A 176 -12.27 -21.15 -38.22
C LYS A 176 -13.51 -21.20 -37.34
N ARG A 177 -14.62 -20.70 -37.87
CA ARG A 177 -15.93 -20.73 -37.20
C ARG A 177 -16.74 -21.93 -37.65
N THR A 178 -17.33 -22.65 -36.71
CA THR A 178 -18.36 -23.68 -36.94
C THR A 178 -19.70 -23.20 -36.39
N HIS A 179 -20.75 -24.02 -36.49
CA HIS A 179 -22.07 -23.69 -35.95
C HIS A 179 -22.10 -23.65 -34.41
N THR A 180 -21.13 -24.29 -33.74
CA THR A 180 -21.13 -24.44 -32.28
C THR A 180 -19.76 -24.13 -31.63
N SER A 181 -18.74 -23.80 -32.42
CA SER A 181 -17.39 -23.53 -31.91
C SER A 181 -16.59 -22.53 -32.76
N ILE A 182 -15.58 -21.92 -32.14
CA ILE A 182 -14.53 -21.11 -32.78
C ILE A 182 -13.20 -21.81 -32.54
N ILE A 183 -12.47 -22.11 -33.61
CA ILE A 183 -11.14 -22.72 -33.58
C ILE A 183 -10.14 -21.66 -34.02
N PHE A 184 -9.05 -21.47 -33.28
CA PHE A 184 -8.02 -20.49 -33.63
C PHE A 184 -6.62 -20.92 -33.21
N GLU A 185 -5.62 -20.31 -33.85
CA GLU A 185 -4.21 -20.51 -33.57
C GLU A 185 -3.67 -19.42 -32.64
N TYR A 186 -3.27 -19.80 -31.42
CA TYR A 186 -2.74 -18.91 -30.40
C TYR A 186 -1.20 -19.01 -30.32
N SER A 187 -0.52 -17.85 -30.23
CA SER A 187 0.95 -17.76 -30.25
C SER A 187 1.48 -16.49 -29.56
N ASP A 188 2.80 -16.41 -29.44
CA ASP A 188 3.55 -15.24 -28.98
C ASP A 188 3.34 -13.96 -29.81
N LYS A 189 2.77 -14.09 -31.02
CA LYS A 189 2.48 -12.95 -31.88
C LYS A 189 1.32 -12.07 -31.37
N PHE A 190 0.48 -12.57 -30.47
CA PHE A 190 -0.66 -11.81 -29.92
C PHE A 190 -0.15 -10.63 -29.09
N LEU A 191 -0.65 -9.42 -29.36
CA LEU A 191 -0.24 -8.22 -28.65
C LEU A 191 -0.74 -8.20 -27.19
N ILE A 192 -1.93 -8.75 -26.96
CA ILE A 192 -2.46 -8.98 -25.62
C ILE A 192 -2.44 -10.48 -25.38
N GLN A 193 -1.62 -10.87 -24.41
CA GLN A 193 -1.37 -12.25 -24.01
C GLN A 193 -2.38 -12.68 -22.95
N ASN A 194 -2.47 -13.99 -22.73
CA ASN A 194 -3.46 -14.62 -21.87
C ASN A 194 -2.77 -15.68 -21.01
N LYS A 195 -2.80 -15.53 -19.68
CA LYS A 195 -2.14 -16.48 -18.77
C LYS A 195 -2.70 -17.89 -18.89
N TYR A 196 -4.02 -18.02 -19.06
CA TYR A 196 -4.67 -19.32 -19.21
C TYR A 196 -4.17 -20.07 -20.43
N PHE A 197 -4.10 -19.41 -21.60
CA PHE A 197 -3.62 -20.05 -22.82
C PHE A 197 -2.11 -20.30 -22.79
N ASN A 198 -1.32 -19.39 -22.22
CA ASN A 198 0.13 -19.53 -22.10
C ASN A 198 0.55 -20.77 -21.31
N LYS A 199 -0.19 -21.13 -20.26
CA LYS A 199 0.05 -22.38 -19.49
C LYS A 199 0.11 -23.63 -20.37
N TYR A 200 -0.66 -23.68 -21.45
CA TYR A 200 -0.73 -24.85 -22.33
C TYR A 200 0.34 -24.84 -23.42
N ILE A 201 0.81 -23.66 -23.82
CA ILE A 201 2.02 -23.52 -24.63
C ILE A 201 3.23 -24.08 -23.85
N ASP A 202 3.34 -23.77 -22.57
CA ASP A 202 4.43 -24.24 -21.71
C ASP A 202 4.39 -25.75 -21.44
N LEU A 203 3.22 -26.38 -21.59
CA LEU A 203 3.01 -27.84 -21.49
C LEU A 203 3.21 -28.58 -22.82
N GLU A 204 3.63 -27.88 -23.89
CA GLU A 204 3.83 -28.43 -25.25
C GLU A 204 2.60 -29.13 -25.84
N LEU A 205 1.39 -28.73 -25.43
CA LEU A 205 0.15 -29.25 -26.00
C LEU A 205 -0.12 -28.59 -27.36
N ASN A 206 -0.48 -29.40 -28.35
CA ASN A 206 -0.74 -28.90 -29.71
C ASN A 206 -2.21 -28.49 -29.94
N HIS A 207 -3.14 -29.04 -29.16
CA HIS A 207 -4.58 -28.78 -29.30
C HIS A 207 -5.30 -28.84 -27.96
N VAL A 208 -6.16 -27.86 -27.67
CA VAL A 208 -7.00 -27.84 -26.46
C VAL A 208 -8.41 -27.37 -26.77
N LYS A 209 -9.42 -28.01 -26.16
CA LYS A 209 -10.84 -27.71 -26.35
C LYS A 209 -11.51 -27.30 -25.03
N TYR A 210 -12.34 -26.25 -25.08
CA TYR A 210 -13.10 -25.74 -23.93
C TYR A 210 -14.55 -25.45 -24.28
N ASN A 211 -15.41 -25.43 -23.25
CA ASN A 211 -16.66 -24.69 -23.31
C ASN A 211 -16.42 -23.26 -22.80
N ILE A 212 -17.01 -22.26 -23.45
CA ILE A 212 -16.90 -20.86 -23.02
C ILE A 212 -17.41 -20.66 -21.60
N THR A 213 -18.41 -21.43 -21.15
CA THR A 213 -18.94 -21.40 -19.78
C THR A 213 -17.98 -21.97 -18.74
N ASP A 214 -17.02 -22.80 -19.16
CA ASP A 214 -15.99 -23.32 -18.25
C ASP A 214 -14.89 -22.26 -18.02
N LEU A 215 -14.71 -21.36 -18.99
CA LEU A 215 -13.72 -20.29 -18.96
C LEU A 215 -14.28 -18.99 -18.36
N THR A 216 -15.58 -18.76 -18.51
CA THR A 216 -16.23 -17.49 -18.16
C THR A 216 -17.48 -17.77 -17.32
N LYS A 217 -17.74 -16.93 -16.32
CA LYS A 217 -18.98 -17.04 -15.51
C LYS A 217 -20.18 -16.37 -16.17
N THR A 218 -20.01 -15.82 -17.37
CA THR A 218 -20.99 -15.02 -18.10
C THR A 218 -21.37 -15.71 -19.42
N ASN A 219 -22.58 -15.47 -19.91
CA ASN A 219 -23.00 -15.98 -21.22
C ASN A 219 -22.35 -15.13 -22.31
N VAL A 220 -21.23 -15.61 -22.87
CA VAL A 220 -20.51 -14.96 -23.95
C VAL A 220 -20.97 -15.54 -25.29
N ASP A 221 -21.49 -14.69 -26.17
CA ASP A 221 -21.88 -15.11 -27.51
C ASP A 221 -20.67 -15.24 -28.46
N ALA A 222 -20.82 -16.07 -29.50
CA ALA A 222 -19.73 -16.36 -30.44
C ALA A 222 -19.21 -15.11 -31.17
N LYS A 223 -20.07 -14.13 -31.45
CA LYS A 223 -19.67 -12.89 -32.14
C LYS A 223 -18.85 -11.98 -31.22
N THR A 224 -19.23 -11.86 -29.96
CA THR A 224 -18.49 -11.10 -28.95
C THR A 224 -17.11 -11.71 -28.69
N PHE A 225 -17.03 -13.05 -28.61
CA PHE A 225 -15.75 -13.74 -28.46
C PHE A 225 -14.85 -13.61 -29.69
N GLU A 226 -15.42 -13.64 -30.90
CA GLU A 226 -14.67 -13.41 -32.14
C GLU A 226 -14.01 -12.01 -32.14
N ILE A 227 -14.76 -10.96 -31.77
CA ILE A 227 -14.22 -9.59 -31.64
C ILE A 227 -13.08 -9.55 -30.61
N PHE A 228 -13.25 -10.24 -29.48
CA PHE A 228 -12.21 -10.36 -28.45
C PHE A 228 -10.92 -10.99 -29.00
N LEU A 229 -10.99 -12.06 -29.80
CA LEU A 229 -9.79 -12.65 -30.42
C LEU A 229 -9.05 -11.69 -31.34
N PHE A 230 -9.78 -10.94 -32.17
CA PHE A 230 -9.16 -9.92 -33.02
C PHE A 230 -8.44 -8.85 -32.20
N VAL A 231 -9.04 -8.41 -31.10
CA VAL A 231 -8.42 -7.44 -30.18
C VAL A 231 -7.19 -8.04 -29.49
N LEU A 232 -7.22 -9.31 -29.07
CA LEU A 232 -6.01 -9.92 -28.49
C LEU A 232 -4.86 -9.97 -29.51
N ARG A 233 -5.16 -10.26 -30.77
CA ARG A 233 -4.17 -10.40 -31.83
C ARG A 233 -3.58 -9.06 -32.27
N PHE A 234 -4.43 -8.05 -32.45
CA PHE A 234 -4.08 -6.78 -33.12
C PHE A 234 -4.15 -5.55 -32.20
N GLY A 235 -4.59 -5.71 -30.96
CA GLY A 235 -4.72 -4.62 -29.98
C GLY A 235 -6.01 -3.79 -30.10
N TYR A 236 -6.72 -3.85 -31.23
CA TYR A 236 -8.01 -3.17 -31.46
C TYR A 236 -8.76 -3.76 -32.66
N ASP A 237 -10.09 -3.68 -32.65
CA ASP A 237 -10.97 -4.02 -33.78
C ASP A 237 -12.11 -3.01 -33.91
N LYS A 238 -12.37 -2.51 -35.14
CA LYS A 238 -13.44 -1.53 -35.42
C LYS A 238 -14.84 -2.05 -35.07
N LYS A 239 -15.05 -3.38 -35.10
CA LYS A 239 -16.33 -4.03 -34.76
C LYS A 239 -16.70 -3.88 -33.28
N CYS A 240 -15.77 -3.46 -32.41
CA CYS A 240 -16.10 -3.10 -31.02
C CYS A 240 -17.19 -2.02 -30.95
N MET A 241 -17.29 -1.13 -31.94
CA MET A 241 -18.34 -0.11 -32.04
C MET A 241 -19.75 -0.68 -32.23
N ASN A 242 -19.87 -1.93 -32.67
CA ASN A 242 -21.15 -2.59 -32.96
C ASN A 242 -21.67 -3.43 -31.78
N LEU A 243 -20.97 -3.44 -30.63
CA LEU A 243 -21.40 -4.14 -29.44
C LEU A 243 -22.55 -3.38 -28.76
N LYS A 244 -23.63 -4.10 -28.42
CA LYS A 244 -24.71 -3.59 -27.57
C LYS A 244 -24.25 -3.52 -26.10
N PHE A 245 -25.00 -2.83 -25.23
CA PHE A 245 -24.69 -2.68 -23.80
C PHE A 245 -24.21 -3.98 -23.11
N ASP A 246 -25.02 -5.05 -23.14
CA ASP A 246 -24.66 -6.33 -22.50
C ASP A 246 -23.43 -6.99 -23.15
N GLY A 247 -23.30 -6.84 -24.48
CA GLY A 247 -22.17 -7.33 -25.24
C GLY A 247 -20.87 -6.58 -24.92
N PHE A 248 -20.94 -5.27 -24.67
CA PHE A 248 -19.79 -4.45 -24.30
C PHE A 248 -19.29 -4.79 -22.90
N ILE A 249 -20.19 -4.96 -21.93
CA ILE A 249 -19.84 -5.40 -20.57
C ILE A 249 -19.22 -6.81 -20.61
N THR A 250 -19.89 -7.74 -21.28
CA THR A 250 -19.38 -9.12 -21.47
C THR A 250 -18.01 -9.13 -22.15
N PHE A 251 -17.80 -8.29 -23.15
CA PHE A 251 -16.51 -8.12 -23.82
C PHE A 251 -15.42 -7.63 -22.87
N LEU A 252 -15.69 -6.67 -22.00
CA LEU A 252 -14.73 -6.21 -20.99
C LEU A 252 -14.41 -7.33 -19.99
N HIS A 253 -15.41 -8.10 -19.55
CA HIS A 253 -15.21 -9.22 -18.61
C HIS A 253 -14.23 -10.27 -19.14
N LEU A 254 -14.21 -10.55 -20.44
CA LEU A 254 -13.34 -11.55 -21.04
C LEU A 254 -11.85 -11.32 -20.72
N PHE A 255 -11.40 -10.06 -20.69
CA PHE A 255 -10.02 -9.71 -20.33
C PHE A 255 -9.67 -10.13 -18.89
N TYR A 256 -10.63 -10.00 -17.97
CA TYR A 256 -10.46 -10.31 -16.56
C TYR A 256 -10.66 -11.80 -16.25
N ASP A 257 -11.68 -12.43 -16.84
CA ASP A 257 -11.93 -13.87 -16.69
C ASP A 257 -10.72 -14.68 -17.14
N LEU A 258 -10.11 -14.28 -18.25
CA LEU A 258 -8.99 -14.99 -18.84
C LEU A 258 -7.61 -14.50 -18.40
N HIS A 259 -7.54 -13.57 -17.44
CA HIS A 259 -6.29 -13.03 -16.89
C HIS A 259 -5.33 -12.55 -17.99
N CYS A 260 -5.85 -11.73 -18.89
CA CYS A 260 -5.08 -11.13 -19.97
C CYS A 260 -3.99 -10.21 -19.42
N TYR A 261 -2.93 -10.01 -20.20
CA TYR A 261 -1.86 -9.06 -19.89
C TYR A 261 -1.16 -8.57 -21.16
N ALA A 262 -0.62 -7.36 -21.12
CA ALA A 262 0.15 -6.78 -22.22
C ALA A 262 1.07 -5.66 -21.72
N GLU A 263 1.88 -5.10 -22.61
CA GLU A 263 2.56 -3.83 -22.33
C GLU A 263 1.53 -2.71 -22.10
N THR A 264 1.83 -1.79 -21.19
CA THR A 264 0.92 -0.72 -20.77
C THR A 264 0.45 0.14 -21.95
N ASP A 265 1.34 0.44 -22.91
CA ASP A 265 1.01 1.24 -24.09
C ASP A 265 -0.02 0.54 -25.00
N VAL A 266 0.04 -0.79 -25.11
CA VAL A 266 -0.95 -1.58 -25.87
C VAL A 266 -2.33 -1.43 -25.22
N ILE A 267 -2.40 -1.58 -23.89
CA ILE A 267 -3.65 -1.44 -23.14
C ILE A 267 -4.19 -0.01 -23.20
N LEU A 268 -3.32 1.00 -23.07
CA LEU A 268 -3.72 2.41 -23.18
C LEU A 268 -4.31 2.72 -24.56
N ASN A 269 -3.67 2.27 -25.64
CA ASN A 269 -4.17 2.48 -27.01
C ASN A 269 -5.50 1.77 -27.24
N PHE A 270 -5.65 0.56 -26.71
CA PHE A 270 -6.89 -0.19 -26.76
C PHE A 270 -8.04 0.57 -26.05
N TYR A 271 -7.86 0.95 -24.79
CA TYR A 271 -8.89 1.66 -24.03
C TYR A 271 -9.18 3.07 -24.57
N LYS A 272 -8.18 3.75 -25.13
CA LYS A 272 -8.37 5.04 -25.83
C LYS A 272 -9.29 4.86 -27.04
N SER A 273 -9.14 3.75 -27.77
CA SER A 273 -10.01 3.41 -28.91
C SER A 273 -11.43 2.99 -28.50
N LEU A 274 -11.60 2.52 -27.26
CA LEU A 274 -12.91 2.20 -26.67
C LEU A 274 -13.63 3.41 -26.06
N LEU A 275 -13.03 4.59 -26.02
CA LEU A 275 -13.64 5.77 -25.38
C LEU A 275 -14.98 6.14 -26.03
N THR A 276 -15.09 5.99 -27.35
CA THR A 276 -16.35 6.23 -28.08
C THR A 276 -17.43 5.22 -27.67
N CYS A 277 -17.09 3.94 -27.48
CA CYS A 277 -18.01 2.94 -26.94
C CYS A 277 -18.47 3.33 -25.52
N LEU A 278 -17.55 3.80 -24.68
CA LEU A 278 -17.87 4.25 -23.32
C LEU A 278 -18.84 5.46 -23.33
N ILE A 279 -18.69 6.39 -24.27
CA ILE A 279 -19.59 7.55 -24.39
C ILE A 279 -20.99 7.11 -24.82
N ILE A 280 -21.10 6.20 -25.80
CA ILE A 280 -22.39 5.63 -26.21
C ILE A 280 -23.05 4.94 -25.01
N PHE A 281 -22.28 4.12 -24.28
CA PHE A 281 -22.72 3.46 -23.05
C PHE A 281 -23.20 4.44 -21.98
N MET A 282 -22.47 5.53 -21.75
CA MET A 282 -22.84 6.59 -20.80
C MET A 282 -24.17 7.25 -21.19
N ASN A 283 -24.35 7.55 -22.48
CA ASN A 283 -25.58 8.16 -22.99
C ASN A 283 -26.76 7.20 -22.86
N ASP A 284 -26.59 5.92 -23.19
CA ASP A 284 -27.64 4.90 -23.04
C ASP A 284 -28.10 4.81 -21.58
N ILE A 285 -27.16 4.70 -20.62
CA ILE A 285 -27.51 4.71 -19.19
C ILE A 285 -28.27 5.99 -18.83
N SER A 286 -27.82 7.16 -19.29
CA SER A 286 -28.48 8.43 -18.96
C SER A 286 -29.92 8.50 -19.46
N ILE A 287 -30.24 7.84 -20.58
CA ILE A 287 -31.60 7.72 -21.14
C ILE A 287 -32.45 6.75 -20.30
N TYR A 288 -31.86 5.65 -19.81
CA TYR A 288 -32.56 4.65 -18.98
C TYR A 288 -32.73 5.03 -17.49
N ILE A 289 -31.99 6.04 -16.99
CA ILE A 289 -32.13 6.56 -15.61
C ILE A 289 -33.55 7.05 -15.28
N HIS A 290 -34.38 7.33 -16.30
CA HIS A 290 -35.79 7.67 -16.07
C HIS A 290 -36.69 6.48 -15.68
N ILE A 291 -36.18 5.24 -15.70
CA ILE A 291 -36.98 4.02 -15.46
C ILE A 291 -36.41 3.13 -14.34
N GLU A 292 -35.09 3.16 -14.06
CA GLU A 292 -34.47 2.35 -13.01
C GLU A 292 -33.65 3.16 -12.00
N THR A 293 -33.84 2.85 -10.70
CA THR A 293 -33.23 3.56 -9.57
C THR A 293 -31.69 3.59 -9.60
N PRO A 294 -31.04 4.59 -8.95
CA PRO A 294 -29.58 4.71 -8.77
C PRO A 294 -28.84 3.45 -8.25
N LYS A 295 -29.56 2.45 -7.73
CA LYS A 295 -29.02 1.17 -7.25
C LYS A 295 -28.36 0.34 -8.37
N ASN A 296 -28.81 0.42 -9.62
CA ASN A 296 -28.28 -0.43 -10.72
C ASN A 296 -26.90 0.00 -11.24
N ILE A 297 -26.55 1.28 -11.12
CA ILE A 297 -25.23 1.79 -11.51
C ILE A 297 -24.17 1.45 -10.44
N LEU A 298 -24.56 1.51 -9.15
CA LEU A 298 -23.69 1.18 -8.02
C LEU A 298 -23.44 -0.32 -7.86
N SER A 299 -24.28 -1.18 -8.46
CA SER A 299 -24.07 -2.63 -8.52
C SER A 299 -23.15 -3.08 -9.66
N MET A 300 -22.75 -2.18 -10.56
CA MET A 300 -21.82 -2.52 -11.63
C MET A 300 -20.46 -2.91 -11.09
N GLU A 301 -19.80 -3.84 -11.78
CA GLU A 301 -18.44 -4.28 -11.47
C GLU A 301 -17.43 -3.17 -11.80
N LYS A 302 -17.22 -2.26 -10.84
CA LYS A 302 -16.45 -1.01 -10.98
C LYS A 302 -15.03 -1.21 -11.53
N TYR A 303 -14.41 -2.36 -11.29
CA TYR A 303 -13.06 -2.64 -11.75
C TYR A 303 -12.96 -2.64 -13.29
N LEU A 304 -14.05 -2.97 -14.01
CA LEU A 304 -14.09 -2.96 -15.47
C LEU A 304 -13.78 -1.57 -16.05
N PHE A 305 -14.12 -0.52 -15.31
CA PHE A 305 -14.05 0.86 -15.76
C PHE A 305 -12.75 1.58 -15.35
N LEU A 306 -11.95 1.00 -14.45
CA LEU A 306 -10.70 1.60 -13.99
C LEU A 306 -9.73 1.97 -15.12
N PRO A 307 -9.50 1.11 -16.14
CA PRO A 307 -8.52 1.44 -17.18
C PRO A 307 -8.92 2.64 -18.04
N PHE A 308 -10.22 2.98 -18.12
CA PHE A 308 -10.68 4.18 -18.81
C PHE A 308 -10.15 5.46 -18.14
N LEU A 309 -10.05 5.49 -16.81
CA LEU A 309 -9.48 6.64 -16.11
C LEU A 309 -8.03 6.93 -16.55
N ASN A 310 -7.28 5.88 -16.91
CA ASN A 310 -5.88 6.00 -17.28
C ASN A 310 -5.67 6.50 -18.74
N VAL A 311 -6.71 6.52 -19.58
CA VAL A 311 -6.62 7.00 -20.97
C VAL A 311 -7.18 8.41 -21.15
N LEU A 312 -7.86 8.96 -20.14
CA LEU A 312 -8.41 10.31 -20.20
C LEU A 312 -7.37 11.42 -20.13
N PHE A 313 -6.18 11.10 -19.61
CA PHE A 313 -5.14 12.07 -19.29
C PHE A 313 -3.79 11.62 -19.83
N ASP A 314 -3.23 12.36 -20.79
CA ASP A 314 -1.96 11.97 -21.42
C ASP A 314 -0.77 12.08 -20.44
N LYS A 315 -0.85 13.00 -19.46
CA LYS A 315 0.23 13.30 -18.50
C LYS A 315 0.03 12.72 -17.11
N VAL A 316 -1.10 12.05 -16.87
CA VAL A 316 -1.45 11.48 -15.57
C VAL A 316 -1.57 9.97 -15.71
N GLU A 317 -0.96 9.25 -14.78
CA GLU A 317 -1.11 7.81 -14.62
C GLU A 317 -2.09 7.52 -13.49
N VAL A 318 -3.06 6.64 -13.74
CA VAL A 318 -4.05 6.19 -12.75
C VAL A 318 -3.76 4.75 -12.36
N LYS A 319 -3.56 4.50 -11.07
CA LYS A 319 -3.28 3.19 -10.49
C LYS A 319 -4.21 2.87 -9.35
N PHE A 320 -4.74 1.65 -9.30
CA PHE A 320 -5.53 1.17 -8.18
C PHE A 320 -4.73 0.14 -7.38
N ASN A 321 -4.61 0.35 -6.07
CA ASN A 321 -3.98 -0.59 -5.15
C ASN A 321 -5.04 -1.30 -4.32
N LYS A 322 -5.25 -2.60 -4.56
CA LYS A 322 -6.23 -3.43 -3.86
C LYS A 322 -5.96 -3.55 -2.35
N ASN A 323 -4.69 -3.57 -1.94
CA ASN A 323 -4.33 -3.78 -0.53
C ASN A 323 -4.65 -2.55 0.33
N THR A 324 -4.60 -1.36 -0.25
CA THR A 324 -4.89 -0.10 0.44
C THR A 324 -6.22 0.54 0.03
N ASN A 325 -6.90 -0.03 -0.97
CA ASN A 325 -8.04 0.58 -1.66
C ASN A 325 -7.77 2.01 -2.15
N GLU A 326 -6.53 2.29 -2.56
CA GLU A 326 -6.12 3.62 -3.03
C GLU A 326 -6.21 3.72 -4.55
N LEU A 327 -6.92 4.73 -5.03
CA LEU A 327 -6.92 5.18 -6.41
C LEU A 327 -5.95 6.37 -6.53
N SER A 328 -4.81 6.10 -7.14
CA SER A 328 -3.67 7.01 -7.24
C SER A 328 -3.65 7.74 -8.57
N PHE A 329 -3.59 9.07 -8.53
CA PHE A 329 -3.38 9.94 -9.68
C PHE A 329 -1.96 10.52 -9.60
N LEU A 330 -1.08 10.03 -10.46
CA LEU A 330 0.35 10.32 -10.43
C LEU A 330 0.82 10.94 -11.75
N LYS A 331 1.97 11.58 -11.73
CA LYS A 331 2.64 12.02 -12.96
C LYS A 331 3.06 10.80 -13.77
N ARG A 332 2.71 10.77 -15.05
CA ARG A 332 3.11 9.67 -15.94
C ARG A 332 4.63 9.68 -16.16
N GLU A 333 5.28 8.58 -15.80
CA GLU A 333 6.68 8.31 -16.15
C GLU A 333 6.72 7.46 -17.43
N SER A 334 7.75 7.66 -18.27
CA SER A 334 7.89 6.99 -19.58
C SER A 334 8.34 5.52 -19.50
N LYS A 335 8.03 4.82 -18.41
CA LYS A 335 8.45 3.41 -18.21
C LYS A 335 7.40 2.47 -18.79
N ILE A 336 7.82 1.60 -19.70
CA ILE A 336 7.00 0.51 -20.23
C ILE A 336 6.87 -0.54 -19.12
N ASN A 337 5.65 -0.68 -18.57
CA ASN A 337 5.31 -1.69 -17.58
C ASN A 337 4.36 -2.73 -18.19
N LEU A 338 4.29 -3.91 -17.57
CA LEU A 338 3.30 -4.92 -17.91
C LEU A 338 1.99 -4.63 -17.15
N PHE A 339 0.88 -4.54 -17.87
CA PHE A 339 -0.47 -4.40 -17.31
C PHE A 339 -1.14 -5.78 -17.24
N LEU A 340 -1.74 -6.10 -16.10
CA LEU A 340 -2.45 -7.34 -15.84
C LEU A 340 -3.90 -7.05 -15.47
N PHE A 341 -4.84 -7.75 -16.11
CA PHE A 341 -6.27 -7.66 -15.78
C PHE A 341 -6.59 -8.54 -14.57
N GLU A 342 -6.88 -7.92 -13.43
CA GLU A 342 -7.24 -8.62 -12.18
C GLU A 342 -8.61 -8.18 -11.67
N LYS A 343 -9.42 -9.14 -11.22
CA LYS A 343 -10.71 -8.86 -10.59
C LYS A 343 -10.50 -8.31 -9.18
N ASN A 344 -10.96 -7.08 -8.99
CA ASN A 344 -10.88 -6.38 -7.71
C ASN A 344 -12.30 -6.02 -7.25
N GLU A 345 -12.67 -6.48 -6.06
CA GLU A 345 -13.85 -5.96 -5.38
C GLU A 345 -13.54 -4.55 -4.87
N ILE A 346 -14.29 -3.56 -5.34
CA ILE A 346 -14.08 -2.14 -5.00
C ILE A 346 -15.31 -1.65 -4.24
N ALA A 347 -15.24 -1.72 -2.92
CA ALA A 347 -16.28 -1.17 -2.04
C ALA A 347 -16.15 0.36 -1.98
N ASP A 348 -15.15 0.83 -1.24
CA ASP A 348 -14.83 2.24 -0.98
C ASP A 348 -13.38 2.53 -1.41
N ILE A 349 -13.10 3.76 -1.84
CA ILE A 349 -11.76 4.16 -2.29
C ILE A 349 -11.20 5.38 -1.54
N TYR A 350 -9.87 5.43 -1.48
CA TYR A 350 -9.10 6.59 -1.08
C TYR A 350 -8.48 7.24 -2.32
N ILE A 351 -8.70 8.54 -2.51
CA ILE A 351 -8.03 9.29 -3.58
C ILE A 351 -6.64 9.68 -3.11
N ARG A 352 -5.61 9.28 -3.85
CA ARG A 352 -4.20 9.65 -3.61
C ARG A 352 -3.69 10.51 -4.76
N THR A 353 -3.14 11.69 -4.48
CA THR A 353 -2.69 12.60 -5.55
C THR A 353 -1.67 13.64 -5.06
N THR A 354 -1.20 14.51 -5.96
CA THR A 354 -0.30 15.62 -5.65
C THR A 354 -0.85 16.94 -6.20
N PRO A 355 -0.46 18.11 -5.64
CA PRO A 355 -0.87 19.41 -6.18
C PRO A 355 -0.57 19.58 -7.68
N GLU A 356 0.61 19.14 -8.13
CA GLU A 356 1.02 19.21 -9.55
C GLU A 356 0.06 18.40 -10.44
N VAL A 357 -0.32 17.20 -10.01
CA VAL A 357 -1.25 16.35 -10.77
C VAL A 357 -2.63 16.99 -10.82
N ILE A 358 -3.13 17.55 -9.72
CA ILE A 358 -4.45 18.18 -9.72
C ILE A 358 -4.48 19.37 -10.70
N ILE A 359 -3.46 20.22 -10.71
CA ILE A 359 -3.38 21.35 -11.66
C ILE A 359 -3.42 20.84 -13.11
N ARG A 360 -2.71 19.75 -13.42
CA ARG A 360 -2.73 19.16 -14.76
C ARG A 360 -4.11 18.67 -15.15
N LEU A 361 -4.79 17.99 -14.22
CA LEU A 361 -6.17 17.56 -14.44
C LEU A 361 -7.06 18.79 -14.75
N GLU A 362 -6.86 19.92 -14.08
CA GLU A 362 -7.66 21.14 -14.30
C GLU A 362 -7.43 21.80 -15.66
N THR A 363 -6.29 21.56 -16.30
CA THR A 363 -5.98 22.07 -17.64
C THR A 363 -6.54 21.23 -18.79
N GLU A 364 -7.27 20.15 -18.48
CA GLU A 364 -7.78 19.21 -19.48
C GLU A 364 -9.05 19.69 -20.19
N SER A 365 -9.36 19.03 -21.31
CA SER A 365 -10.56 19.37 -22.09
C SER A 365 -11.85 19.13 -21.29
N LYS A 366 -12.84 20.00 -21.47
CA LYS A 366 -14.17 19.84 -20.84
C LYS A 366 -14.80 18.47 -21.14
N HIS A 367 -14.54 17.91 -22.32
CA HIS A 367 -15.04 16.60 -22.72
C HIS A 367 -14.46 15.48 -21.84
N ASN A 368 -13.14 15.42 -21.69
CA ASN A 368 -12.47 14.43 -20.84
C ASN A 368 -12.91 14.56 -19.38
N LEU A 369 -13.08 15.80 -18.90
CA LEU A 369 -13.55 16.06 -17.54
C LEU A 369 -14.97 15.53 -17.29
N THR A 370 -15.88 15.65 -18.26
CA THR A 370 -17.23 15.09 -18.15
C THR A 370 -17.20 13.57 -17.97
N ILE A 371 -16.43 12.86 -18.80
CA ILE A 371 -16.28 11.40 -18.72
C ILE A 371 -15.62 11.02 -17.38
N PHE A 372 -14.58 11.76 -16.99
CA PHE A 372 -13.90 11.57 -15.72
C PHE A 372 -14.85 11.69 -14.53
N TYR A 373 -15.67 12.73 -14.45
CA TYR A 373 -16.62 12.90 -13.35
C TYR A 373 -17.68 11.80 -13.32
N TRP A 374 -18.12 11.33 -14.49
CA TRP A 374 -19.04 10.20 -14.56
C TRP A 374 -18.39 8.92 -14.04
N LEU A 375 -17.17 8.59 -14.48
CA LEU A 375 -16.42 7.43 -13.97
C LEU A 375 -16.18 7.51 -12.46
N MET A 376 -15.76 8.68 -11.95
CA MET A 376 -15.53 8.88 -10.52
C MET A 376 -16.82 8.71 -9.70
N SER A 377 -17.99 8.99 -10.26
CA SER A 377 -19.27 8.80 -9.58
C SER A 377 -19.68 7.33 -9.38
N LEU A 378 -18.99 6.39 -10.04
CA LEU A 378 -19.19 4.95 -9.81
C LEU A 378 -18.58 4.50 -8.48
N PHE A 379 -17.68 5.31 -7.89
CA PHE A 379 -16.94 4.95 -6.68
C PHE A 379 -17.46 5.71 -5.46
N LYS A 380 -17.51 4.99 -4.34
CA LYS A 380 -17.70 5.58 -3.03
C LYS A 380 -16.35 6.04 -2.49
N ILE A 381 -16.22 7.32 -2.14
CA ILE A 381 -14.95 7.93 -1.74
C ILE A 381 -14.97 8.18 -0.23
N SER A 382 -14.15 7.44 0.52
CA SER A 382 -14.09 7.53 1.98
C SER A 382 -12.89 8.32 2.49
N GLY A 383 -11.87 8.55 1.65
CA GLY A 383 -10.70 9.31 2.05
C GLY A 383 -9.93 10.01 0.94
N ILE A 384 -9.15 11.02 1.34
CA ILE A 384 -8.33 11.83 0.45
C ILE A 384 -6.93 11.97 1.05
N LYS A 385 -5.93 11.78 0.20
CA LYS A 385 -4.50 11.87 0.47
C LYS A 385 -3.87 12.81 -0.56
N ILE A 386 -3.30 13.92 -0.11
CA ILE A 386 -2.56 14.86 -0.97
C ILE A 386 -1.18 15.12 -0.37
N SER A 387 -0.12 14.73 -1.10
CA SER A 387 1.28 15.00 -0.73
C SER A 387 1.96 15.82 -1.82
N HIS A 388 3.01 16.56 -1.47
CA HIS A 388 3.86 17.26 -2.43
C HIS A 388 4.41 16.33 -3.53
N ASP A 389 4.92 15.16 -3.14
CA ASP A 389 5.76 14.27 -3.96
C ASP A 389 5.32 12.80 -3.87
N ASN A 390 4.08 12.56 -3.42
CA ASN A 390 3.48 11.23 -3.24
C ASN A 390 4.07 10.40 -2.08
N ILE A 391 4.72 11.05 -1.11
CA ILE A 391 5.23 10.42 0.13
C ILE A 391 4.33 10.84 1.32
N TYR A 392 3.72 9.87 2.01
CA TYR A 392 2.72 10.12 3.06
C TYR A 392 3.17 9.75 4.47
N TYR A 393 2.72 10.52 5.45
CA TYR A 393 3.08 10.35 6.86
C TYR A 393 2.49 9.05 7.44
N SER A 394 1.29 8.68 6.99
CA SER A 394 0.61 7.44 7.40
C SER A 394 1.37 6.17 6.99
N GLU A 395 2.15 6.21 5.91
CA GLU A 395 2.82 5.03 5.30
C GLU A 395 4.21 4.72 5.85
N CYS A 396 4.82 5.67 6.57
CA CYS A 396 6.18 5.46 7.04
C CYS A 396 6.22 4.59 8.31
N GLN A 397 7.22 3.73 8.43
CA GLN A 397 7.45 2.97 9.67
C GLN A 397 7.97 3.90 10.76
N GLU A 398 7.56 3.71 12.02
CA GLU A 398 7.94 4.62 13.13
C GLU A 398 9.44 4.90 13.24
N LYS A 399 10.31 3.87 13.11
CA LYS A 399 11.76 4.06 13.11
C LYS A 399 12.29 4.84 11.90
N ALA A 400 11.59 4.78 10.77
CA ALA A 400 11.93 5.52 9.55
C ALA A 400 11.30 6.93 9.53
N LYS A 401 10.24 7.17 10.29
CA LYS A 401 9.57 8.48 10.39
C LYS A 401 10.52 9.55 10.92
N ASP A 402 11.36 9.22 11.90
CA ASP A 402 12.29 10.17 12.49
C ASP A 402 13.39 10.57 11.49
N CYS A 403 14.11 9.59 10.93
CA CYS A 403 15.25 9.89 10.05
C CYS A 403 14.86 10.44 8.67
N LYS A 404 13.84 9.86 8.02
CA LYS A 404 13.45 10.30 6.65
C LYS A 404 12.83 11.68 6.69
N TYR A 405 11.91 11.93 7.63
CA TYR A 405 11.20 13.20 7.64
C TYR A 405 11.92 14.33 8.36
N GLU A 406 12.86 14.11 9.28
CA GLU A 406 13.70 15.23 9.75
C GLU A 406 14.51 15.83 8.59
N THR A 407 14.92 14.99 7.62
CA THR A 407 15.64 15.41 6.43
C THR A 407 14.69 16.02 5.38
N ILE A 408 13.55 15.37 5.10
CA ILE A 408 12.56 15.84 4.13
C ILE A 408 11.80 17.09 4.64
N ALA A 409 11.60 17.26 5.96
CA ALA A 409 10.93 18.44 6.52
C ALA A 409 11.72 19.75 6.32
N GLN A 410 13.03 19.66 6.02
CA GLN A 410 13.83 20.82 5.63
C GLN A 410 13.52 21.29 4.19
N GLU A 411 12.98 20.42 3.34
CA GLU A 411 12.41 20.80 2.05
C GLU A 411 11.07 21.49 2.31
N LEU A 412 11.13 22.81 2.49
CA LEU A 412 9.93 23.64 2.60
C LEU A 412 9.03 23.40 1.38
N PRO A 413 7.70 23.27 1.56
CA PRO A 413 6.77 23.20 0.44
C PRO A 413 7.06 24.33 -0.54
N SER A 414 7.34 23.99 -1.80
CA SER A 414 7.56 24.96 -2.86
C SER A 414 6.42 25.99 -2.84
N CYS A 415 6.74 27.28 -2.67
CA CYS A 415 5.72 28.33 -2.59
C CYS A 415 4.87 28.44 -3.87
N GLU A 416 5.29 27.81 -4.96
CA GLU A 416 4.67 27.85 -6.29
C GLU A 416 3.39 27.01 -6.42
N LEU A 417 3.18 26.00 -5.57
CA LEU A 417 2.03 25.08 -5.67
C LEU A 417 1.10 25.21 -4.46
N GLN A 418 0.31 26.29 -4.44
CA GLN A 418 -0.74 26.48 -3.44
C GLN A 418 -1.97 25.65 -3.79
N LEU A 419 -2.46 24.85 -2.85
CA LEU A 419 -3.77 24.19 -2.94
C LEU A 419 -4.86 25.26 -2.83
N CYS A 420 -5.39 25.66 -3.99
CA CYS A 420 -6.52 26.58 -4.15
C CYS A 420 -7.87 25.83 -4.15
N GLU A 421 -8.98 26.51 -4.46
CA GLU A 421 -10.26 25.81 -4.68
C GLU A 421 -10.14 25.01 -5.98
N LEU A 422 -9.83 23.73 -5.85
CA LEU A 422 -9.59 22.84 -6.97
C LEU A 422 -10.94 22.33 -7.47
N GLN A 423 -11.37 22.81 -8.64
CA GLN A 423 -12.67 22.51 -9.24
C GLN A 423 -12.83 21.02 -9.47
N ILE A 424 -11.74 20.31 -9.80
CA ILE A 424 -11.79 18.86 -10.01
C ILE A 424 -12.06 18.11 -8.72
N LEU A 425 -11.33 18.40 -7.65
CA LEU A 425 -11.61 17.80 -6.35
C LEU A 425 -13.04 18.16 -5.91
N ARG A 426 -13.43 19.43 -6.07
CA ARG A 426 -14.79 19.88 -5.76
C ARG A 426 -15.85 19.08 -6.51
N SER A 427 -15.68 18.85 -7.80
CA SER A 427 -16.64 18.11 -8.62
C SER A 427 -16.69 16.62 -8.26
N ILE A 428 -15.53 15.96 -8.13
CA ILE A 428 -15.43 14.56 -7.70
C ILE A 428 -16.15 14.34 -6.36
N ILE A 429 -15.93 15.26 -5.42
CA ILE A 429 -16.33 15.09 -4.03
C ILE A 429 -17.72 15.68 -3.75
N SER A 430 -18.21 16.64 -4.54
CA SER A 430 -19.54 17.25 -4.34
C SER A 430 -20.68 16.23 -4.32
N ARG A 431 -20.48 15.04 -4.89
CA ARG A 431 -21.44 13.92 -4.89
C ARG A 431 -21.32 12.99 -3.67
N ASN A 432 -20.15 12.98 -3.00
CA ASN A 432 -19.78 12.01 -1.94
C ASN A 432 -19.26 12.68 -0.65
N ASN A 433 -19.45 14.00 -0.49
CA ASN A 433 -18.86 14.79 0.60
C ASN A 433 -19.28 14.31 2.00
N GLU A 434 -20.49 13.75 2.13
CA GLU A 434 -20.97 13.16 3.38
C GLU A 434 -20.31 11.82 3.73
N GLU A 435 -19.51 11.21 2.86
CA GLU A 435 -18.91 9.89 3.08
C GLU A 435 -17.42 9.95 3.44
N ILE A 436 -16.79 11.12 3.28
CA ILE A 436 -15.37 11.31 3.56
C ILE A 436 -15.11 11.29 5.07
N LYS A 437 -14.35 10.28 5.50
CA LYS A 437 -13.94 10.05 6.89
C LYS A 437 -12.47 10.32 7.14
N PHE A 438 -11.65 10.30 6.09
CA PHE A 438 -10.18 10.43 6.19
C PHE A 438 -9.66 11.56 5.30
N LEU A 439 -8.85 12.43 5.86
CA LEU A 439 -8.12 13.47 5.12
C LEU A 439 -6.68 13.56 5.59
N GLU A 440 -5.73 13.36 4.67
CA GLU A 440 -4.30 13.55 4.90
C GLU A 440 -3.73 14.55 3.89
N LEU A 441 -3.12 15.61 4.41
CA LEU A 441 -2.38 16.61 3.67
C LEU A 441 -0.94 16.64 4.18
N GLU A 442 0.01 16.65 3.25
CA GLU A 442 1.42 16.41 3.55
C GLU A 442 2.29 17.37 2.71
N ARG A 443 3.11 18.21 3.38
CA ARG A 443 4.00 19.22 2.75
C ARG A 443 3.29 20.05 1.68
N VAL A 444 2.08 20.54 1.97
CA VAL A 444 1.31 21.39 1.05
C VAL A 444 1.07 22.79 1.60
N ASN A 445 1.05 23.78 0.70
CA ASN A 445 0.64 25.15 1.01
C ASN A 445 -0.87 25.29 0.82
N ILE A 446 -1.62 25.55 1.89
CA ILE A 446 -3.08 25.51 1.88
C ILE A 446 -3.64 26.94 1.74
N SER A 447 -4.55 27.17 0.79
CA SER A 447 -5.25 28.46 0.67
C SER A 447 -6.45 28.59 1.62
N LYS A 448 -6.92 29.83 1.84
CA LYS A 448 -8.19 30.08 2.55
C LYS A 448 -9.40 29.45 1.82
N ALA A 449 -9.35 29.40 0.49
CA ALA A 449 -10.42 28.83 -0.33
C ALA A 449 -10.49 27.30 -0.14
N PHE A 450 -9.35 26.61 -0.17
CA PHE A 450 -9.28 25.18 0.11
C PHE A 450 -9.69 24.85 1.56
N LEU A 451 -9.26 25.66 2.53
CA LEU A 451 -9.75 25.51 3.91
C LEU A 451 -11.26 25.63 3.99
N SER A 452 -11.87 26.58 3.27
CA SER A 452 -13.33 26.75 3.24
C SER A 452 -14.02 25.57 2.57
N TYR A 453 -13.37 24.94 1.59
CA TYR A 453 -13.84 23.77 0.90
C TYR A 453 -13.88 22.52 1.81
N ILE A 454 -12.79 22.23 2.53
CA ILE A 454 -12.73 21.04 3.40
C ILE A 454 -13.68 21.11 4.62
N ARG A 455 -14.20 22.31 4.98
CA ARG A 455 -15.25 22.46 6.00
C ARG A 455 -16.54 21.70 5.68
N LYS A 456 -16.73 21.31 4.41
CA LYS A 456 -17.89 20.54 3.97
C LYS A 456 -17.82 19.07 4.38
N PHE A 457 -16.66 18.57 4.82
CA PHE A 457 -16.45 17.17 5.17
C PHE A 457 -16.83 16.89 6.64
N VAL A 458 -18.13 16.94 6.93
CA VAL A 458 -18.65 16.88 8.30
C VAL A 458 -18.47 15.51 9.00
N LYS A 459 -18.19 14.44 8.23
CA LYS A 459 -17.98 13.08 8.77
C LYS A 459 -16.51 12.69 8.95
N ILE A 460 -15.57 13.65 8.88
CA ILE A 460 -14.16 13.34 9.14
C ILE A 460 -13.99 12.74 10.55
N GLU A 461 -13.37 11.57 10.59
CA GLU A 461 -12.96 10.83 11.79
C GLU A 461 -11.43 10.88 11.97
N PHE A 462 -10.68 11.02 10.87
CA PHE A 462 -9.21 11.03 10.82
C PHE A 462 -8.69 12.22 10.01
N LEU A 463 -7.91 13.09 10.65
CA LEU A 463 -7.32 14.27 10.03
C LEU A 463 -5.81 14.31 10.26
N VAL A 464 -5.04 14.43 9.18
CA VAL A 464 -3.57 14.52 9.21
C VAL A 464 -3.13 15.76 8.43
N PHE A 465 -2.44 16.67 9.11
CA PHE A 465 -1.71 17.79 8.51
C PHE A 465 -0.24 17.68 8.89
N TYR A 466 0.57 17.21 7.94
CA TYR A 466 2.00 17.05 8.14
C TYR A 466 2.75 18.18 7.43
N ASN A 467 3.48 19.01 8.18
CA ASN A 467 4.28 20.13 7.67
C ASN A 467 3.53 21.02 6.64
N CYS A 468 2.25 21.28 6.89
CA CYS A 468 1.40 22.06 6.01
C CYS A 468 1.48 23.55 6.34
N LYS A 469 1.57 24.41 5.31
CA LYS A 469 1.52 25.87 5.49
C LYS A 469 0.07 26.34 5.47
N ILE A 470 -0.47 26.61 6.66
CA ILE A 470 -1.82 27.19 6.84
C ILE A 470 -1.72 28.72 6.74
N PRO A 471 -2.70 29.42 6.12
CA PRO A 471 -2.69 30.88 6.02
C PRO A 471 -2.60 31.54 7.41
N ALA A 472 -1.76 32.57 7.51
CA ALA A 472 -1.67 33.37 8.72
C ALA A 472 -3.06 33.91 9.14
N TYR A 473 -3.30 33.96 10.46
CA TYR A 473 -4.56 34.39 11.07
C TYR A 473 -5.79 33.52 10.73
N SER A 474 -5.60 32.34 10.15
CA SER A 474 -6.69 31.39 9.97
C SER A 474 -7.23 30.92 11.32
N LYS A 475 -8.55 31.04 11.52
CA LYS A 475 -9.24 30.48 12.68
C LYS A 475 -9.50 28.98 12.57
N PHE A 476 -9.09 28.36 11.46
CA PHE A 476 -9.43 26.96 11.12
C PHE A 476 -9.12 25.97 12.24
N LEU A 477 -7.88 25.97 12.74
CA LEU A 477 -7.48 25.06 13.82
C LEU A 477 -8.23 25.35 15.13
N GLY A 478 -8.55 26.61 15.41
CA GLY A 478 -9.31 27.00 16.60
C GLY A 478 -10.80 26.66 16.55
N GLN A 479 -11.30 26.05 15.47
CA GLN A 479 -12.71 25.71 15.26
C GLN A 479 -12.88 24.24 14.83
N ILE A 480 -11.90 23.39 15.11
CA ILE A 480 -11.86 22.00 14.62
C ILE A 480 -13.05 21.18 15.14
N ASP A 481 -13.50 21.44 16.37
CA ASP A 481 -14.69 20.86 17.01
C ASP A 481 -15.98 21.15 16.27
N PHE A 482 -16.15 22.40 15.84
CA PHE A 482 -17.31 22.80 15.05
C PHE A 482 -17.26 22.23 13.62
N LEU A 483 -16.06 22.17 13.03
CA LEU A 483 -15.88 21.73 11.66
C LEU A 483 -15.99 20.21 11.51
N PHE A 484 -15.45 19.46 12.47
CA PHE A 484 -15.32 18.00 12.42
C PHE A 484 -15.76 17.38 13.75
N PRO A 485 -17.07 17.37 14.06
CA PRO A 485 -17.58 16.91 15.35
C PRO A 485 -17.34 15.42 15.63
N ASN A 486 -17.10 14.61 14.59
CA ASN A 486 -16.84 13.16 14.69
C ASN A 486 -15.35 12.82 14.74
N LEU A 487 -14.47 13.82 14.85
CA LEU A 487 -13.03 13.62 14.80
C LEU A 487 -12.54 12.78 16.00
N LYS A 488 -11.86 11.67 15.71
CA LYS A 488 -11.28 10.75 16.69
C LYS A 488 -9.76 10.76 16.69
N SER A 489 -9.15 10.92 15.51
CA SER A 489 -7.69 10.97 15.36
C SER A 489 -7.26 12.26 14.68
N LEU A 490 -6.35 12.98 15.32
CA LEU A 490 -5.81 14.23 14.80
C LEU A 490 -4.28 14.21 14.85
N LYS A 491 -3.64 14.48 13.72
CA LYS A 491 -2.19 14.59 13.61
C LYS A 491 -1.85 15.94 12.98
N ILE A 492 -1.20 16.81 13.74
CA ILE A 492 -0.79 18.15 13.29
C ILE A 492 0.67 18.34 13.68
N ASN A 493 1.55 18.33 12.69
CA ASN A 493 2.98 18.47 12.89
C ASN A 493 3.50 19.81 12.35
N TYR A 494 4.53 20.35 12.99
CA TYR A 494 5.18 21.62 12.61
C TYR A 494 4.25 22.85 12.61
N ALA A 495 3.14 22.81 13.35
CA ALA A 495 2.19 23.92 13.40
C ALA A 495 2.46 24.87 14.57
N LEU A 496 2.08 26.14 14.39
CA LEU A 496 1.94 27.10 15.48
C LEU A 496 0.54 26.99 16.09
N LEU A 497 0.45 26.42 17.28
CA LEU A 497 -0.80 26.16 18.00
C LEU A 497 -1.15 27.34 18.93
N THR A 498 -2.45 27.51 19.18
CA THR A 498 -3.00 28.63 19.97
C THR A 498 -3.92 28.12 21.08
N THR A 499 -4.28 28.97 22.06
CA THR A 499 -5.24 28.57 23.11
C THR A 499 -6.60 28.19 22.53
N ALA A 500 -7.04 28.82 21.44
CA ALA A 500 -8.30 28.48 20.76
C ALA A 500 -8.30 27.04 20.22
N PHE A 501 -7.17 26.56 19.69
CA PHE A 501 -7.02 25.17 19.24
C PHE A 501 -7.23 24.18 20.39
N PHE A 502 -6.59 24.39 21.54
CA PHE A 502 -6.76 23.49 22.68
C PHE A 502 -8.16 23.55 23.29
N LYS A 503 -8.81 24.73 23.32
CA LYS A 503 -10.22 24.84 23.72
C LYS A 503 -11.15 24.03 22.78
N SER A 504 -10.88 24.08 21.48
CA SER A 504 -11.59 23.27 20.49
C SER A 504 -11.36 21.77 20.72
N LEU A 505 -10.13 21.33 20.99
CA LEU A 505 -9.84 19.93 21.30
C LEU A 505 -10.61 19.39 22.51
N LEU A 506 -10.82 20.20 23.55
CA LEU A 506 -11.56 19.79 24.75
C LEU A 506 -13.04 19.47 24.47
N ASN A 507 -13.60 20.00 23.38
CA ASN A 507 -14.98 19.73 22.98
C ASN A 507 -15.13 18.47 22.13
N LEU A 508 -14.01 17.82 21.77
CA LEU A 508 -14.00 16.63 20.92
C LEU A 508 -13.73 15.35 21.70
N LYS A 509 -14.23 14.23 21.17
CA LYS A 509 -13.94 12.89 21.66
C LYS A 509 -12.69 12.31 20.98
N ILE A 510 -11.58 13.05 21.06
CA ILE A 510 -10.30 12.63 20.47
C ILE A 510 -9.76 11.41 21.24
N GLU A 511 -9.41 10.37 20.48
CA GLU A 511 -8.82 9.13 20.97
C GLU A 511 -7.30 9.10 20.70
N SER A 512 -6.83 9.71 19.61
CA SER A 512 -5.42 9.71 19.20
C SER A 512 -4.97 11.09 18.73
N LEU A 513 -3.89 11.60 19.32
CA LEU A 513 -3.37 12.95 19.08
C LEU A 513 -1.85 12.94 18.85
N ASP A 514 -1.41 13.48 17.71
CA ASP A 514 0.00 13.69 17.39
C ASP A 514 0.26 15.18 17.13
N LEU A 515 1.04 15.82 18.01
CA LEU A 515 1.45 17.22 17.89
C LEU A 515 2.97 17.37 17.75
N SER A 516 3.65 16.33 17.28
CA SER A 516 5.12 16.31 17.21
C SER A 516 5.65 17.50 16.38
N TRP A 517 6.75 18.11 16.84
CA TRP A 517 7.38 19.32 16.28
C TRP A 517 6.51 20.58 16.24
N SER A 518 5.28 20.56 16.79
CA SER A 518 4.44 21.75 16.85
C SER A 518 4.86 22.67 18.02
N THR A 519 4.68 23.97 17.82
CA THR A 519 5.04 25.02 18.78
C THR A 519 3.77 25.64 19.39
N PHE A 520 3.87 26.18 20.59
CA PHE A 520 2.78 26.91 21.22
C PHE A 520 3.27 28.31 21.60
N ASN A 521 2.60 29.34 21.06
CA ASN A 521 2.93 30.74 21.35
C ASN A 521 1.66 31.48 21.78
N ASP A 522 1.28 31.32 23.05
CA ASP A 522 0.20 32.12 23.64
C ASP A 522 0.45 32.37 25.13
N THR A 523 0.44 33.65 25.51
CA THR A 523 0.65 34.11 26.89
C THR A 523 -0.63 34.08 27.72
N LYS A 524 -1.81 33.86 27.10
CA LYS A 524 -3.13 33.80 27.75
C LYS A 524 -3.55 32.38 28.16
N SER A 525 -2.59 31.56 28.55
CA SER A 525 -2.79 30.13 28.83
C SER A 525 -3.47 29.81 30.18
N LYS A 526 -3.90 30.81 30.97
CA LYS A 526 -4.47 30.58 32.31
C LYS A 526 -5.74 29.73 32.26
N ASP A 527 -6.57 29.94 31.24
CA ASP A 527 -7.83 29.21 31.03
C ASP A 527 -7.65 27.70 30.79
N LEU A 528 -6.45 27.26 30.40
CA LEU A 528 -6.17 25.85 30.15
C LEU A 528 -5.81 25.08 31.44
N GLU A 529 -5.38 25.77 32.50
CA GLU A 529 -4.93 25.12 33.74
C GLU A 529 -6.09 24.46 34.51
N SER A 530 -7.27 25.08 34.46
CA SER A 530 -8.48 24.64 35.19
C SER A 530 -9.30 23.57 34.47
N SER A 531 -8.89 23.11 33.28
CA SER A 531 -9.61 22.09 32.54
C SER A 531 -9.29 20.67 33.03
N ASP A 532 -10.29 19.79 33.02
CA ASP A 532 -10.16 18.37 33.40
C ASP A 532 -9.37 17.53 32.37
N GLY A 533 -8.96 18.11 31.24
CA GLY A 533 -8.25 17.39 30.17
C GLY A 533 -9.18 16.69 29.19
N ILE A 534 -8.62 15.81 28.35
CA ILE A 534 -9.35 15.08 27.29
C ILE A 534 -9.53 13.62 27.71
N ASN A 535 -10.65 13.28 28.34
CA ASN A 535 -10.86 11.97 28.96
C ASN A 535 -10.86 10.78 27.97
N THR A 536 -11.14 11.00 26.70
CA THR A 536 -11.16 9.95 25.65
C THR A 536 -9.78 9.66 25.08
N LEU A 537 -8.77 10.48 25.39
CA LEU A 537 -7.45 10.40 24.77
C LEU A 537 -6.72 9.14 25.23
N CYS A 538 -6.48 8.24 24.28
CA CYS A 538 -5.82 6.94 24.48
C CYS A 538 -4.38 6.93 23.97
N GLU A 539 -4.06 7.74 22.95
CA GLU A 539 -2.73 7.82 22.35
C GLU A 539 -2.29 9.28 22.22
N LEU A 540 -1.09 9.59 22.70
CA LEU A 540 -0.53 10.94 22.64
C LEU A 540 0.94 10.90 22.19
N LYS A 541 1.25 11.68 21.14
CA LYS A 541 2.61 11.88 20.64
C LYS A 541 2.97 13.36 20.63
N LEU A 542 4.00 13.75 21.40
CA LEU A 542 4.47 15.13 21.55
C LEU A 542 5.97 15.25 21.22
N ASP A 543 6.48 14.41 20.33
CA ASP A 543 7.92 14.32 20.06
C ASP A 543 8.46 15.67 19.56
N ASN A 544 9.57 16.12 20.12
CA ASN A 544 10.23 17.38 19.79
C ASN A 544 9.33 18.62 19.89
N ALA A 545 8.20 18.57 20.60
CA ALA A 545 7.21 19.65 20.61
C ALA A 545 7.44 20.64 21.77
N PRO A 546 7.84 21.90 21.53
CA PRO A 546 8.00 22.91 22.57
C PRO A 546 6.64 23.56 22.93
N LEU A 547 5.71 22.77 23.48
CA LEU A 547 4.37 23.24 23.83
C LEU A 547 4.29 23.94 25.20
N GLY A 548 5.31 23.75 26.03
CA GLY A 548 5.35 24.26 27.40
C GLY A 548 4.48 23.46 28.38
N PHE A 549 4.72 23.68 29.68
CA PHE A 549 4.14 22.89 30.77
C PHE A 549 2.63 22.71 30.70
N LYS A 550 1.91 23.82 30.54
CA LYS A 550 0.48 23.89 30.82
C LYS A 550 -0.30 23.04 29.82
N VAL A 551 0.14 23.08 28.56
CA VAL A 551 -0.41 22.26 27.49
C VAL A 551 -0.05 20.79 27.70
N ILE A 552 1.20 20.48 28.01
CA ILE A 552 1.63 19.10 28.26
C ILE A 552 0.81 18.50 29.42
N ASN A 553 0.70 19.23 30.54
CA ASN A 553 -0.05 18.77 31.71
C ASN A 553 -1.54 18.58 31.39
N LEU A 554 -2.17 19.49 30.63
CA LEU A 554 -3.55 19.34 30.18
C LEU A 554 -3.78 18.01 29.43
N LEU A 555 -2.87 17.66 28.52
CA LEU A 555 -3.00 16.46 27.69
C LEU A 555 -2.71 15.16 28.47
N LEU A 556 -1.89 15.23 29.51
CA LEU A 556 -1.56 14.09 30.38
C LEU A 556 -2.60 13.79 31.47
N LYS A 557 -3.64 14.61 31.62
CA LYS A 557 -4.74 14.36 32.58
C LYS A 557 -5.65 13.19 32.21
N SER A 558 -5.59 12.69 30.97
CA SER A 558 -6.44 11.58 30.53
C SER A 558 -6.13 10.28 31.28
N ASN A 559 -7.15 9.72 31.94
CA ASN A 559 -7.07 8.38 32.55
C ASN A 559 -7.20 7.25 31.52
N SER A 560 -7.50 7.55 30.25
CA SER A 560 -7.60 6.55 29.18
C SER A 560 -6.28 6.33 28.43
N LEU A 561 -5.24 7.10 28.75
CA LEU A 561 -4.00 7.18 27.99
C LEU A 561 -3.20 5.86 28.09
N LYS A 562 -3.13 5.08 27.01
CA LYS A 562 -2.39 3.80 26.98
C LYS A 562 -1.04 3.91 26.28
N SER A 563 -0.90 4.85 25.35
CA SER A 563 0.31 5.07 24.57
C SER A 563 0.75 6.53 24.66
N LEU A 564 1.98 6.75 25.10
CA LEU A 564 2.54 8.09 25.29
C LEU A 564 3.96 8.17 24.73
N SER A 565 4.22 9.16 23.89
CA SER A 565 5.57 9.51 23.43
C SER A 565 5.87 10.98 23.68
N LEU A 566 6.95 11.22 24.40
CA LEU A 566 7.43 12.54 24.84
C LEU A 566 8.86 12.78 24.36
N ARG A 567 9.28 12.14 23.27
CA ARG A 567 10.67 12.15 22.83
C ARG A 567 11.22 13.56 22.69
N ASN A 568 12.43 13.80 23.19
CA ASN A 568 13.15 15.08 23.13
C ASN A 568 12.36 16.27 23.71
N VAL A 569 11.34 16.03 24.55
CA VAL A 569 10.64 17.13 25.24
C VAL A 569 11.57 17.71 26.31
N ASN A 570 11.70 19.04 26.31
CA ASN A 570 12.55 19.76 27.24
C ASN A 570 11.77 20.20 28.49
N PHE A 571 11.89 19.41 29.55
CA PHE A 571 11.27 19.70 30.85
C PHE A 571 12.10 20.68 31.72
N LEU A 572 13.27 21.15 31.27
CA LEU A 572 14.08 22.13 32.02
C LEU A 572 13.39 23.49 32.17
N SER A 573 12.53 23.85 31.21
CA SER A 573 11.77 25.11 31.24
C SER A 573 10.68 25.14 32.32
N LEU A 574 10.48 24.03 33.06
CA LEU A 574 9.37 23.81 33.99
C LEU A 574 9.67 24.21 35.44
N ASN A 575 10.72 25.00 35.68
CA ASN A 575 11.30 25.30 37.00
C ASN A 575 10.36 26.00 38.03
N ARG A 576 9.06 26.17 37.75
CA ARG A 576 8.11 26.90 38.62
C ARG A 576 6.86 26.11 39.04
N THR A 577 6.69 24.87 38.61
CA THR A 577 5.46 24.10 38.86
C THR A 577 5.76 22.85 39.67
N LYS A 578 5.21 22.77 40.88
CA LYS A 578 5.43 21.66 41.82
C LYS A 578 4.71 20.36 41.43
N ASP A 579 3.68 20.44 40.58
CA ASP A 579 2.74 19.32 40.39
C ASP A 579 2.70 18.85 38.91
N PHE A 580 3.77 18.19 38.45
CA PHE A 580 3.66 17.34 37.27
C PHE A 580 3.13 15.98 37.70
N LEU A 581 1.86 15.70 37.41
CA LEU A 581 1.20 14.46 37.80
C LEU A 581 0.85 13.65 36.55
N LEU A 582 1.41 12.45 36.44
CA LEU A 582 0.84 11.42 35.60
C LEU A 582 -0.43 10.91 36.29
N PHE A 583 -1.59 11.26 35.73
CA PHE A 583 -2.87 10.79 36.22
C PHE A 583 -3.05 9.30 35.92
N GLN A 584 -2.63 8.90 34.73
CA GLN A 584 -2.60 7.50 34.35
C GLN A 584 -1.43 6.74 35.00
N ARG A 585 -1.72 5.53 35.49
CA ARG A 585 -0.77 4.65 36.18
C ARG A 585 -0.36 3.42 35.39
N GLU A 586 -1.03 3.09 34.29
CA GLU A 586 -0.74 1.91 33.48
C GLU A 586 -0.66 2.26 32.00
N PHE A 587 0.52 2.05 31.41
CA PHE A 587 0.78 2.29 30.00
C PHE A 587 1.08 0.98 29.29
N TYR A 588 0.53 0.84 28.10
CA TYR A 588 1.00 -0.17 27.16
C TYR A 588 2.35 0.25 26.57
N PHE A 589 2.48 1.52 26.16
CA PHE A 589 3.68 2.06 25.52
C PHE A 589 4.06 3.41 26.12
N LEU A 590 5.34 3.59 26.45
CA LEU A 590 5.90 4.86 26.92
C LEU A 590 7.28 5.11 26.28
N ASP A 591 7.42 6.22 25.57
CA ASP A 591 8.69 6.70 25.01
C ASP A 591 9.11 8.02 25.65
N LEU A 592 10.26 8.01 26.34
CA LEU A 592 10.89 9.16 26.99
C LEU A 592 12.26 9.48 26.40
N SER A 593 12.54 8.99 25.20
CA SER A 593 13.86 9.10 24.59
C SER A 593 14.33 10.55 24.49
N GLY A 594 15.56 10.84 24.91
CA GLY A 594 16.17 12.18 24.80
C GLY A 594 15.49 13.29 25.61
N CYS A 595 14.54 12.97 26.50
CA CYS A 595 13.93 13.95 27.39
C CYS A 595 14.97 14.62 28.29
N LEU A 596 14.83 15.93 28.50
CA LEU A 596 15.64 16.70 29.44
C LEU A 596 14.83 16.97 30.70
N PHE A 597 15.03 16.14 31.72
CA PHE A 597 14.36 16.27 33.01
C PHE A 597 15.04 17.31 33.89
N ASN A 598 14.27 18.04 34.71
CA ASN A 598 14.80 18.90 35.77
C ASN A 598 14.70 18.23 37.14
N GLN A 599 15.41 18.79 38.12
CA GLN A 599 15.40 18.32 39.51
C GLN A 599 14.02 18.42 40.20
N TYR A 600 13.04 19.08 39.60
CA TYR A 600 11.70 19.27 40.17
C TYR A 600 10.69 18.22 39.69
N LEU A 601 11.06 17.35 38.75
CA LEU A 601 10.27 16.19 38.34
C LEU A 601 10.42 14.99 39.28
N ILE A 602 10.77 15.22 40.54
CA ILE A 602 10.86 14.17 41.59
C ILE A 602 9.58 13.34 41.64
N HIS A 603 8.40 13.95 41.45
CA HIS A 603 7.13 13.25 41.43
C HIS A 603 7.01 12.22 40.31
N PHE A 604 7.66 12.44 39.17
CA PHE A 604 7.71 11.45 38.09
C PHE A 604 8.44 10.20 38.57
N TYR A 605 9.65 10.37 39.13
CA TYR A 605 10.48 9.28 39.65
C TYR A 605 9.91 8.61 40.90
N SER A 606 9.15 9.36 41.71
CA SER A 606 8.50 8.82 42.92
C SER A 606 7.14 8.18 42.66
N SER A 607 6.62 8.26 41.42
CA SER A 607 5.28 7.76 41.12
C SER A 607 5.28 6.27 40.78
N SER A 608 4.39 5.49 41.40
CA SER A 608 4.23 4.09 41.04
C SER A 608 3.36 3.97 39.79
N PHE A 609 3.97 3.72 38.63
CA PHE A 609 3.27 3.41 37.38
C PHE A 609 3.88 2.18 36.69
N LYS A 610 3.06 1.50 35.91
CA LYS A 610 3.41 0.30 35.15
C LYS A 610 3.48 0.63 33.67
N VAL A 611 4.44 0.02 33.00
CA VAL A 611 4.62 0.12 31.55
C VAL A 611 4.90 -1.27 31.00
N THR A 612 4.29 -1.63 29.86
CA THR A 612 4.58 -2.90 29.17
C THR A 612 5.77 -2.76 28.21
N SER A 613 5.78 -1.70 27.39
CA SER A 613 6.85 -1.36 26.45
C SER A 613 7.42 0.02 26.75
N LEU A 614 8.70 0.07 27.15
CA LEU A 614 9.38 1.26 27.62
C LEU A 614 10.59 1.59 26.73
N VAL A 615 10.63 2.82 26.22
CA VAL A 615 11.70 3.33 25.35
C VAL A 615 12.39 4.52 26.02
N LEU A 616 13.70 4.40 26.25
CA LEU A 616 14.50 5.35 27.03
C LEU A 616 15.76 5.81 26.28
N GLN A 617 15.75 5.80 24.94
CA GLN A 617 16.96 6.03 24.15
C GLN A 617 17.58 7.40 24.43
N ARG A 618 18.91 7.51 24.39
CA ARG A 618 19.64 8.79 24.55
C ARG A 618 19.33 9.58 25.83
N LEU A 619 18.94 8.90 26.92
CA LEU A 619 18.75 9.57 28.21
C LEU A 619 20.08 9.86 28.92
N TYR A 620 20.07 10.94 29.71
CA TYR A 620 21.18 11.29 30.59
C TYR A 620 21.35 10.22 31.71
N PRO A 621 22.58 9.81 32.09
CA PRO A 621 22.80 8.68 32.99
C PRO A 621 22.05 8.73 34.33
N GLU A 622 22.00 9.90 34.97
CA GLU A 622 21.29 10.09 36.24
C GLU A 622 19.77 9.86 36.09
N ASN A 623 19.17 10.43 35.04
CA ASN A 623 17.76 10.26 34.75
C ASN A 623 17.44 8.81 34.38
N LEU A 624 18.32 8.17 33.60
CA LEU A 624 18.19 6.76 33.26
C LEU A 624 18.21 5.88 34.51
N GLN A 625 19.18 6.09 35.41
CA GLN A 625 19.28 5.34 36.66
C GLN A 625 18.01 5.50 37.50
N ASN A 626 17.53 6.73 37.69
CA ASN A 626 16.33 7.01 38.48
C ASN A 626 15.09 6.29 37.94
N ILE A 627 14.93 6.23 36.61
CA ILE A 627 13.81 5.51 35.97
C ILE A 627 13.97 4.00 36.16
N LEU A 628 15.16 3.45 35.91
CA LEU A 628 15.41 2.01 36.02
C LEU A 628 15.29 1.50 37.47
N GLU A 629 15.49 2.36 38.47
CA GLU A 629 15.35 2.02 39.89
C GLU A 629 13.87 1.80 40.31
N MET A 630 12.90 2.26 39.52
CA MET A 630 11.49 2.18 39.87
C MET A 630 10.98 0.74 39.93
N ASN A 631 10.65 0.27 41.14
CA ASN A 631 10.14 -1.08 41.38
C ASN A 631 8.90 -1.43 40.53
N SER A 632 8.01 -0.47 40.30
CA SER A 632 6.80 -0.68 39.50
C SER A 632 7.10 -1.02 38.04
N LEU A 633 8.15 -0.43 37.46
CA LEU A 633 8.61 -0.71 36.11
C LEU A 633 9.33 -2.05 36.02
N GLN A 634 10.15 -2.38 37.03
CA GLN A 634 10.89 -3.64 37.11
C GLN A 634 9.95 -4.87 37.10
N ILE A 635 8.74 -4.74 37.64
CA ILE A 635 7.74 -5.84 37.67
C ILE A 635 6.75 -5.83 36.50
N SER A 636 6.67 -4.76 35.71
CA SER A 636 5.67 -4.63 34.64
C SER A 636 6.23 -4.66 33.22
N THR A 637 7.51 -4.31 33.04
CA THR A 637 8.09 -4.06 31.72
C THR A 637 8.48 -5.36 31.04
N LYS A 638 7.92 -5.60 29.86
CA LYS A 638 8.23 -6.73 28.99
C LYS A 638 9.19 -6.36 27.87
N THR A 639 9.10 -5.14 27.33
CA THR A 639 10.00 -4.63 26.29
C THR A 639 10.71 -3.39 26.79
N LEU A 640 12.04 -3.40 26.75
CA LEU A 640 12.88 -2.29 27.18
C LEU A 640 13.89 -1.92 26.09
N ASP A 641 13.86 -0.65 25.68
CA ASP A 641 14.80 -0.10 24.70
C ASP A 641 15.67 0.98 25.33
N LEU A 642 16.97 0.68 25.46
CA LEU A 642 17.99 1.54 26.02
C LEU A 642 19.07 1.90 24.97
N SER A 643 18.72 1.83 23.69
CA SER A 643 19.67 2.15 22.62
C SER A 643 20.25 3.57 22.76
N LYS A 644 21.53 3.72 22.42
CA LYS A 644 22.26 5.01 22.47
C LYS A 644 22.34 5.66 23.86
N CYS A 645 22.06 4.92 24.94
CA CYS A 645 22.25 5.39 26.30
C CYS A 645 23.69 5.23 26.77
N TYR A 646 24.14 6.11 27.66
CA TYR A 646 25.37 5.93 28.41
C TYR A 646 25.07 5.16 29.71
N PHE A 647 25.73 4.03 29.92
CA PHE A 647 25.55 3.18 31.09
C PHE A 647 26.67 3.41 32.09
N ASN A 648 26.30 3.67 33.34
CA ASN A 648 27.20 3.51 34.47
C ASN A 648 26.92 2.17 35.17
N SER A 649 27.78 1.78 36.12
CA SER A 649 27.61 0.54 36.90
C SER A 649 26.26 0.46 37.60
N ASN A 650 25.76 1.59 38.11
CA ASN A 650 24.49 1.64 38.84
C ASN A 650 23.29 1.36 37.94
N ALA A 651 23.26 1.90 36.72
CA ALA A 651 22.21 1.65 35.75
C ALA A 651 22.15 0.16 35.37
N ILE A 652 23.29 -0.52 35.26
CA ILE A 652 23.36 -1.97 35.03
C ILE A 652 22.79 -2.72 36.24
N GLU A 653 23.10 -2.31 37.46
CA GLU A 653 22.53 -2.92 38.67
C GLU A 653 21.01 -2.75 38.77
N CYS A 654 20.49 -1.60 38.34
CA CYS A 654 19.04 -1.39 38.24
C CYS A 654 18.41 -2.26 37.15
N LEU A 655 19.03 -2.37 35.97
CA LEU A 655 18.55 -3.23 34.88
C LEU A 655 18.38 -4.68 35.33
N ARG A 656 19.30 -5.21 36.14
CA ARG A 656 19.27 -6.60 36.62
C ARG A 656 18.04 -6.97 37.45
N LYS A 657 17.36 -5.99 38.05
CA LYS A 657 16.20 -6.17 38.93
C LYS A 657 14.87 -6.37 38.17
N PHE A 658 14.85 -6.23 36.85
CA PHE A 658 13.64 -6.47 36.05
C PHE A 658 13.25 -7.96 36.11
N LYS A 659 11.97 -8.26 36.30
CA LYS A 659 11.51 -9.64 36.58
C LYS A 659 10.92 -10.35 35.38
N ILE A 660 10.28 -9.61 34.47
CA ILE A 660 9.46 -10.18 33.39
C ILE A 660 9.87 -9.70 32.00
N LEU A 661 11.12 -9.26 31.84
CA LEU A 661 11.61 -8.71 30.59
C LEU A 661 11.71 -9.80 29.51
N GLU A 662 11.00 -9.61 28.40
CA GLU A 662 10.94 -10.52 27.25
C GLU A 662 11.81 -10.03 26.09
N THR A 663 11.96 -8.71 25.92
CA THR A 663 12.75 -8.06 24.86
C THR A 663 13.64 -6.96 25.41
N LEU A 664 14.93 -6.99 25.08
CA LEU A 664 15.91 -5.97 25.48
C LEU A 664 16.67 -5.42 24.27
N LYS A 665 16.72 -4.09 24.10
CA LYS A 665 17.51 -3.42 23.07
C LYS A 665 18.61 -2.56 23.68
N LEU A 666 19.83 -2.79 23.24
CA LEU A 666 21.09 -2.15 23.64
C LEU A 666 21.89 -1.77 22.39
N CYS A 667 21.22 -1.21 21.39
CA CYS A 667 21.85 -0.87 20.11
C CYS A 667 22.65 0.45 20.20
N ASN A 668 23.74 0.56 19.43
CA ASN A 668 24.57 1.76 19.27
C ASN A 668 24.99 2.40 20.60
N LEU A 669 25.54 1.58 21.51
CA LEU A 669 26.07 2.05 22.79
C LEU A 669 27.41 2.77 22.60
N PRO A 670 27.64 3.91 23.29
CA PRO A 670 28.92 4.61 23.26
C PRO A 670 30.06 3.72 23.78
N GLN A 671 31.26 3.90 23.20
CA GLN A 671 32.39 2.96 23.24
C GLN A 671 33.04 2.75 24.63
N ALA A 672 32.64 3.51 25.65
CA ALA A 672 33.20 3.45 26.99
C ALA A 672 32.21 2.74 27.94
N GLU A 673 32.67 1.63 28.52
CA GLU A 673 32.13 1.01 29.74
C GLU A 673 30.88 0.12 29.59
N ILE A 674 31.13 -1.10 29.12
CA ILE A 674 30.28 -2.26 29.45
C ILE A 674 31.09 -3.17 30.37
N MET A 675 31.42 -2.66 31.56
CA MET A 675 31.97 -3.51 32.63
C MET A 675 30.81 -4.06 33.45
N CYS A 676 30.82 -5.38 33.70
CA CYS A 676 29.89 -6.11 34.58
C CYS A 676 28.51 -6.54 34.02
N LEU A 677 28.39 -6.90 32.74
CA LEU A 677 27.22 -7.68 32.28
C LEU A 677 27.22 -9.13 32.80
N ASP A 678 28.37 -9.64 33.27
CA ASP A 678 28.53 -11.03 33.71
C ASP A 678 27.96 -11.35 35.10
N LYS A 679 27.00 -10.57 35.61
CA LYS A 679 26.28 -10.86 36.86
C LYS A 679 24.90 -11.50 36.59
N GLU A 680 24.22 -12.00 37.62
CA GLU A 680 22.87 -12.62 37.45
C GLU A 680 21.77 -11.60 37.17
N TYR A 681 20.82 -11.96 36.30
CA TYR A 681 19.63 -11.17 35.96
C TYR A 681 18.37 -11.90 36.44
N ASP A 682 17.43 -11.17 37.03
CA ASP A 682 16.16 -11.74 37.49
C ASP A 682 15.29 -12.22 36.31
N PHE A 683 15.41 -11.57 35.16
CA PHE A 683 14.71 -11.90 33.92
C PHE A 683 15.42 -12.95 33.05
N LYS A 684 16.43 -13.66 33.56
CA LYS A 684 17.24 -14.62 32.76
C LYS A 684 16.41 -15.69 32.04
N ASN A 685 15.29 -16.11 32.65
CA ASN A 685 14.41 -17.16 32.13
C ASN A 685 13.30 -16.62 31.20
N SER A 686 13.01 -15.32 31.24
CA SER A 686 11.93 -14.69 30.47
C SER A 686 12.41 -14.01 29.19
N LEU A 687 13.71 -13.68 29.08
CA LEU A 687 14.22 -13.01 27.89
C LEU A 687 14.16 -13.90 26.65
N THR A 688 13.47 -13.43 25.62
CA THR A 688 13.28 -14.12 24.33
C THR A 688 13.93 -13.39 23.16
N SER A 689 14.14 -12.08 23.24
CA SER A 689 14.75 -11.28 22.18
C SER A 689 15.77 -10.30 22.74
N ILE A 690 16.97 -10.28 22.15
CA ILE A 690 18.00 -9.29 22.47
C ILE A 690 18.61 -8.70 21.20
N ASP A 691 18.69 -7.37 21.17
CA ASP A 691 19.30 -6.61 20.09
C ASP A 691 20.42 -5.74 20.65
N ILE A 692 21.65 -6.02 20.24
CA ILE A 692 22.84 -5.25 20.63
C ILE A 692 23.59 -4.70 19.41
N SER A 693 22.89 -4.57 18.28
CA SER A 693 23.46 -4.09 17.00
C SER A 693 24.13 -2.71 17.10
N ASP A 694 25.05 -2.41 16.18
CA ASP A 694 25.76 -1.13 16.09
C ASP A 694 26.62 -0.77 17.31
N SER A 695 26.79 -1.69 18.27
CA SER A 695 27.59 -1.49 19.48
C SER A 695 28.94 -2.20 19.35
N LYS A 696 30.01 -1.52 19.75
CA LYS A 696 31.37 -2.09 19.72
C LYS A 696 31.64 -2.90 20.99
N PHE A 697 31.40 -4.20 20.94
CA PHE A 697 31.74 -5.12 22.03
C PHE A 697 33.13 -5.72 21.84
N LEU A 698 33.86 -5.97 22.93
CA LEU A 698 34.93 -6.96 22.87
C LEU A 698 34.26 -8.33 22.81
N GLN A 699 34.80 -9.25 22.02
CA GLN A 699 34.25 -10.60 21.88
C GLN A 699 34.02 -11.29 23.24
N LYS A 700 34.94 -11.09 24.21
CA LYS A 700 34.81 -11.62 25.59
C LYS A 700 33.58 -11.11 26.34
N ASP A 701 33.09 -9.92 26.01
CA ASP A 701 31.97 -9.28 26.68
C ASP A 701 30.63 -9.88 26.25
N LEU A 702 30.61 -10.76 25.24
CA LEU A 702 29.39 -11.45 24.79
C LEU A 702 29.03 -12.69 25.63
N VAL A 703 29.89 -13.10 26.57
CA VAL A 703 29.69 -14.30 27.40
C VAL A 703 28.44 -14.19 28.27
N PHE A 704 28.03 -12.98 28.70
CA PHE A 704 26.80 -12.79 29.47
C PHE A 704 25.55 -13.33 28.77
N LEU A 705 25.55 -13.40 27.43
CA LEU A 705 24.42 -13.89 26.65
C LEU A 705 24.08 -15.35 27.01
N HIS A 706 25.05 -16.14 27.50
CA HIS A 706 24.87 -17.55 27.89
C HIS A 706 23.88 -17.76 29.04
N ARG A 707 23.52 -16.69 29.73
CA ARG A 707 22.56 -16.70 30.84
C ARG A 707 21.11 -16.80 30.36
N PHE A 708 20.83 -16.46 29.11
CA PHE A 708 19.48 -16.41 28.55
C PHE A 708 19.17 -17.70 27.79
N GLU A 709 18.57 -18.67 28.47
CA GLU A 709 18.28 -20.00 27.89
C GLU A 709 17.08 -19.98 26.94
N SER A 710 16.10 -19.11 27.23
CA SER A 710 14.85 -18.94 26.48
C SER A 710 14.99 -18.07 25.22
N LEU A 711 16.21 -17.71 24.83
CA LEU A 711 16.48 -16.75 23.75
C LEU A 711 16.05 -17.33 22.39
N LYS A 712 15.14 -16.64 21.71
CA LYS A 712 14.63 -16.98 20.38
C LYS A 712 15.18 -16.07 19.29
N GLU A 713 15.47 -14.81 19.62
CA GLU A 713 15.99 -13.82 18.68
C GLU A 713 17.26 -13.15 19.22
N LEU A 714 18.30 -13.11 18.39
CA LEU A 714 19.57 -12.46 18.68
C LEU A 714 20.01 -11.59 17.49
N ILE A 715 20.22 -10.31 17.74
CA ILE A 715 20.70 -9.35 16.75
C ILE A 715 22.05 -8.78 17.20
N LEU A 716 23.08 -9.05 16.41
CA LEU A 716 24.49 -8.70 16.57
C LEU A 716 25.05 -7.97 15.32
N ALA A 717 24.18 -7.34 14.53
CA ALA A 717 24.59 -6.70 13.28
C ALA A 717 25.53 -5.50 13.52
N ARG A 718 26.55 -5.33 12.67
CA ARG A 718 27.51 -4.19 12.73
C ARG A 718 28.23 -4.01 14.08
N CYS A 719 28.48 -5.09 14.81
CA CYS A 719 29.19 -5.06 16.10
C CYS A 719 30.73 -5.08 15.98
N ASN A 720 31.28 -5.12 14.76
CA ASN A 720 32.72 -5.27 14.47
C ASN A 720 33.32 -6.54 15.09
N LEU A 721 32.54 -7.63 15.13
CA LEU A 721 33.03 -8.93 15.57
C LEU A 721 34.04 -9.50 14.56
N LYS A 722 35.11 -10.08 15.08
CA LYS A 722 36.17 -10.76 14.30
C LYS A 722 35.85 -12.25 14.12
N GLU A 723 36.54 -12.87 13.17
CA GLU A 723 36.47 -14.32 12.90
C GLU A 723 36.61 -15.13 14.20
N GLY A 724 35.86 -16.24 14.30
CA GLY A 724 35.86 -17.14 15.46
C GLY A 724 34.89 -16.74 16.58
N PHE A 725 34.13 -15.64 16.45
CA PHE A 725 33.19 -15.20 17.49
C PHE A 725 32.05 -16.19 17.73
N SER A 726 31.73 -17.05 16.74
CA SER A 726 30.73 -18.10 16.91
C SER A 726 31.06 -19.03 18.07
N ARG A 727 32.33 -19.28 18.39
CA ARG A 727 32.73 -20.12 19.52
C ARG A 727 32.30 -19.52 20.85
N ILE A 728 32.17 -18.20 20.89
CA ILE A 728 31.74 -17.46 22.06
C ILE A 728 30.23 -17.45 22.12
N ILE A 729 29.51 -17.26 21.02
CA ILE A 729 28.05 -17.13 21.07
C ILE A 729 27.29 -18.47 20.93
N ALA A 730 27.82 -19.45 20.19
CA ALA A 730 27.18 -20.73 19.91
C ALA A 730 27.32 -21.67 21.12
N THR A 731 26.42 -21.51 22.09
CA THR A 731 26.31 -22.43 23.23
C THR A 731 25.29 -23.52 22.96
N SER A 732 25.48 -24.69 23.60
CA SER A 732 24.56 -25.82 23.50
C SER A 732 23.11 -25.47 23.87
N LYS A 733 22.92 -24.45 24.72
CA LYS A 733 21.61 -23.96 25.16
C LYS A 733 20.80 -23.33 24.04
N TRP A 734 21.45 -22.66 23.08
CA TRP A 734 20.77 -21.96 21.99
C TRP A 734 20.44 -22.86 20.80
N TYR A 735 21.11 -24.01 20.69
CA TYR A 735 20.87 -24.96 19.60
C TYR A 735 19.41 -25.40 19.49
N SER A 736 18.67 -25.37 20.59
CA SER A 736 17.25 -25.72 20.66
C SER A 736 16.29 -24.54 20.85
N SER A 737 16.74 -23.32 21.18
CA SER A 737 15.84 -22.18 21.43
C SER A 737 15.90 -21.10 20.36
N LEU A 738 17.06 -20.87 19.73
CA LEU A 738 17.25 -19.75 18.82
C LEU A 738 16.57 -19.99 17.46
N GLU A 739 15.67 -19.09 17.08
CA GLU A 739 14.89 -19.13 15.84
C GLU A 739 15.32 -18.04 14.84
N LYS A 740 15.84 -16.91 15.33
CA LYS A 740 16.24 -15.76 14.51
C LYS A 740 17.62 -15.24 14.91
N LEU A 741 18.51 -15.14 13.93
CA LEU A 741 19.87 -14.62 14.11
C LEU A 741 20.19 -13.57 13.05
N ASP A 742 20.64 -12.40 13.48
CA ASP A 742 21.23 -11.39 12.61
C ASP A 742 22.66 -11.09 13.05
N ILE A 743 23.62 -11.48 12.25
CA ILE A 743 25.07 -11.27 12.46
C ILE A 743 25.69 -10.55 11.28
N SER A 744 24.85 -9.88 10.47
CA SER A 744 25.29 -9.16 9.29
C SER A 744 26.34 -8.09 9.59
N GLU A 745 27.19 -7.82 8.60
CA GLU A 745 28.23 -6.79 8.66
C GLU A 745 29.25 -7.01 9.81
N ASN A 746 29.55 -8.28 10.11
CA ASN A 746 30.68 -8.73 10.92
C ASN A 746 31.64 -9.58 10.08
N GLN A 747 32.84 -9.87 10.61
CA GLN A 747 33.82 -10.74 9.96
C GLN A 747 33.61 -12.18 10.41
N LEU A 748 33.46 -13.08 9.43
CA LEU A 748 33.09 -14.48 9.60
C LEU A 748 34.12 -15.36 8.90
N ASP A 749 34.52 -16.45 9.54
CA ASP A 749 35.25 -17.54 8.87
C ASP A 749 34.35 -18.75 8.58
N ILE A 750 34.91 -19.77 7.92
CA ILE A 750 34.16 -21.00 7.61
C ILE A 750 33.77 -21.79 8.87
N GLN A 751 34.56 -21.66 9.95
CA GLN A 751 34.30 -22.35 11.20
C GLN A 751 33.11 -21.71 11.93
N ASP A 752 32.93 -20.41 11.79
CA ASP A 752 31.78 -19.68 12.28
C ASP A 752 30.49 -20.19 11.63
N LEU A 753 30.47 -20.28 10.30
CA LEU A 753 29.32 -20.83 9.57
C LEU A 753 29.01 -22.27 9.98
N TYR A 754 30.04 -23.09 10.18
CA TYR A 754 29.86 -24.47 10.63
C TYR A 754 29.21 -24.53 12.02
N LEU A 755 29.71 -23.78 13.00
CA LEU A 755 29.14 -23.77 14.35
C LEU A 755 27.70 -23.22 14.36
N LEU A 756 27.42 -22.19 13.58
CA LEU A 756 26.08 -21.62 13.46
C LEU A 756 25.09 -22.58 12.79
N SER A 757 25.54 -23.39 11.82
CA SER A 757 24.70 -24.43 11.18
C SER A 757 24.21 -25.52 12.13
N GLN A 758 24.83 -25.66 13.32
CA GLN A 758 24.40 -26.60 14.36
C GLN A 758 23.15 -26.13 15.12
N ILE A 759 22.71 -24.88 14.94
CA ILE A 759 21.50 -24.33 15.56
C ILE A 759 20.26 -24.89 14.85
N LYS A 760 19.68 -25.96 15.40
CA LYS A 760 18.66 -26.78 14.74
C LYS A 760 17.37 -26.02 14.43
N ASN A 761 17.00 -25.07 15.30
CA ASN A 761 15.73 -24.34 15.22
C ASN A 761 15.83 -23.00 14.48
N LEU A 762 16.99 -22.68 13.89
CA LEU A 762 17.19 -21.42 13.19
C LEU A 762 16.34 -21.35 11.92
N LYS A 763 15.37 -20.43 11.91
CA LYS A 763 14.45 -20.17 10.81
C LYS A 763 14.87 -18.96 9.98
N TYR A 764 15.37 -17.92 10.64
CA TYR A 764 15.81 -16.68 9.98
C TYR A 764 17.29 -16.42 10.24
N LEU A 765 18.04 -16.16 9.17
CA LEU A 765 19.46 -15.79 9.24
C LEU A 765 19.73 -14.55 8.38
N SER A 766 20.37 -13.54 8.98
CA SER A 766 20.89 -12.36 8.27
C SER A 766 22.41 -12.29 8.43
N ILE A 767 23.14 -12.30 7.30
CA ILE A 767 24.60 -12.46 7.24
C ILE A 767 25.24 -11.58 6.17
N THR A 768 26.52 -11.30 6.35
CA THR A 768 27.40 -10.79 5.30
C THR A 768 28.44 -11.87 5.01
N LEU A 769 28.60 -12.22 3.74
CA LEU A 769 29.54 -13.24 3.30
C LEU A 769 30.64 -12.61 2.45
N GLU A 770 31.87 -13.05 2.66
CA GLU A 770 33.02 -12.74 1.81
C GLU A 770 33.42 -13.98 1.01
N ASN A 771 33.86 -13.80 -0.24
CA ASN A 771 34.27 -14.93 -1.09
C ASN A 771 35.46 -15.71 -0.49
N SER A 772 36.32 -15.01 0.25
CA SER A 772 37.49 -15.55 0.97
C SER A 772 37.15 -16.71 1.89
N ILE A 773 35.95 -16.72 2.48
CA ILE A 773 35.45 -17.76 3.38
C ILE A 773 35.49 -19.16 2.74
N PHE A 774 35.31 -19.22 1.42
CA PHE A 774 35.14 -20.46 0.66
C PHE A 774 36.39 -20.93 -0.10
N ILE A 775 37.48 -20.13 -0.14
CA ILE A 775 38.63 -20.36 -1.03
C ILE A 775 39.43 -21.63 -0.66
N ASN A 776 39.43 -22.05 0.60
CA ASN A 776 40.25 -23.17 1.11
C ASN A 776 39.43 -24.34 1.67
N SER A 777 38.14 -24.42 1.38
CA SER A 777 37.17 -25.23 2.16
C SER A 777 36.12 -25.96 1.32
N ILE A 778 36.44 -26.33 0.07
CA ILE A 778 35.52 -27.00 -0.86
C ILE A 778 34.84 -28.23 -0.23
N TYR A 779 35.58 -29.06 0.52
CA TYR A 779 35.03 -30.23 1.22
C TYR A 779 34.16 -29.89 2.44
N LYS A 780 34.42 -28.77 3.14
CA LYS A 780 33.57 -28.32 4.27
C LYS A 780 32.29 -27.63 3.78
N ASN A 781 32.32 -27.05 2.58
CA ASN A 781 31.14 -26.44 1.97
C ASN A 781 30.01 -27.44 1.76
N GLU A 782 30.31 -28.73 1.53
CA GLU A 782 29.31 -29.80 1.37
C GLU A 782 28.46 -30.01 2.63
N GLN A 783 28.93 -29.62 3.81
CA GLN A 783 28.24 -29.86 5.10
C GLN A 783 27.50 -28.63 5.65
N LEU A 784 27.58 -27.46 5.00
CA LEU A 784 26.97 -26.22 5.48
C LEU A 784 25.49 -26.11 5.08
N CYS A 785 24.62 -26.73 5.87
CA CYS A 785 23.16 -26.70 5.69
C CYS A 785 22.47 -26.38 7.02
N PHE A 786 21.53 -25.43 7.00
CA PHE A 786 20.70 -25.08 8.15
C PHE A 786 19.37 -25.82 8.07
N SER A 787 19.10 -26.68 9.06
CA SER A 787 18.02 -27.68 8.98
C SER A 787 16.60 -27.11 8.95
N GLN A 788 16.37 -25.88 9.40
CA GLN A 788 15.03 -25.26 9.52
C GLN A 788 14.97 -23.86 8.88
N LEU A 789 15.99 -23.47 8.12
CA LEU A 789 16.11 -22.11 7.60
C LEU A 789 15.05 -21.84 6.52
N ASN A 790 14.14 -20.92 6.82
CA ASN A 790 13.06 -20.50 5.93
C ASN A 790 13.32 -19.14 5.26
N ALA A 791 14.15 -18.29 5.87
CA ALA A 791 14.46 -16.96 5.41
C ALA A 791 15.96 -16.66 5.54
N LEU A 792 16.58 -16.28 4.43
CA LEU A 792 18.00 -15.92 4.36
C LEU A 792 18.13 -14.50 3.83
N VAL A 793 18.79 -13.64 4.60
CA VAL A 793 19.10 -12.26 4.22
C VAL A 793 20.61 -12.12 4.06
N ILE A 794 21.04 -11.76 2.86
CA ILE A 794 22.43 -11.49 2.55
C ILE A 794 22.58 -9.97 2.39
N ARG A 795 23.52 -9.38 3.14
CA ARG A 795 23.77 -7.94 3.17
C ARG A 795 25.19 -7.60 2.74
N ASN A 796 25.34 -6.53 1.95
CA ASN A 796 26.63 -5.92 1.59
C ASN A 796 27.63 -6.93 0.98
N THR A 797 27.15 -7.87 0.16
CA THR A 797 27.96 -8.96 -0.39
C THR A 797 28.01 -8.92 -1.91
N SER A 798 29.19 -9.22 -2.45
CA SER A 798 29.36 -9.58 -3.86
C SER A 798 29.03 -11.06 -4.06
N ILE A 799 27.87 -11.37 -4.61
CA ILE A 799 27.39 -12.75 -4.78
C ILE A 799 28.18 -13.43 -5.90
N SER A 800 29.11 -14.32 -5.51
CA SER A 800 29.81 -15.23 -6.41
C SER A 800 29.12 -16.58 -6.54
N ILE A 801 29.60 -17.41 -7.46
CA ILE A 801 29.15 -18.81 -7.58
C ILE A 801 29.30 -19.62 -6.29
N GLN A 802 30.34 -19.41 -5.48
CA GLN A 802 30.53 -20.16 -4.21
C GLN A 802 29.47 -19.77 -3.17
N ILE A 803 29.18 -18.47 -3.05
CA ILE A 803 28.11 -17.97 -2.16
C ILE A 803 26.76 -18.50 -2.62
N PHE A 804 26.55 -18.54 -3.93
CA PHE A 804 25.31 -19.08 -4.49
C PHE A 804 25.16 -20.58 -4.22
N GLN A 805 26.24 -21.36 -4.31
CA GLN A 805 26.23 -22.78 -3.92
C GLN A 805 25.83 -22.96 -2.45
N PHE A 806 26.29 -22.10 -1.56
CA PHE A 806 25.85 -22.08 -0.17
C PHE A 806 24.33 -21.81 -0.05
N ILE A 807 23.79 -20.85 -0.81
CA ILE A 807 22.34 -20.55 -0.82
C ILE A 807 21.55 -21.77 -1.28
N THR A 808 21.95 -22.42 -2.38
CA THR A 808 21.23 -23.57 -2.95
C THR A 808 21.17 -24.80 -2.04
N LYS A 809 22.02 -24.87 -1.00
CA LYS A 809 21.99 -25.93 0.01
C LYS A 809 20.93 -25.73 1.08
N GLN A 810 20.27 -24.59 1.11
CA GLN A 810 19.23 -24.29 2.11
C GLN A 810 17.87 -24.78 1.60
N PHE A 811 17.64 -26.09 1.67
CA PHE A 811 16.51 -26.74 0.98
C PHE A 811 15.12 -26.25 1.40
N LEU A 812 14.94 -25.77 2.64
CA LEU A 812 13.66 -25.28 3.17
C LEU A 812 13.43 -23.77 2.96
N LEU A 813 14.32 -23.11 2.21
CA LEU A 813 14.24 -21.67 2.02
C LEU A 813 12.96 -21.28 1.27
N THR A 814 12.20 -20.36 1.86
CA THR A 814 10.96 -19.81 1.27
C THR A 814 11.14 -18.35 0.85
N HIS A 815 12.02 -17.61 1.53
CA HIS A 815 12.31 -16.21 1.27
C HIS A 815 13.81 -15.97 1.19
N LEU A 816 14.26 -15.31 0.12
CA LEU A 816 15.65 -14.91 -0.07
C LEU A 816 15.73 -13.40 -0.27
N TYR A 817 16.57 -12.73 0.51
CA TYR A 817 16.73 -11.29 0.45
C TYR A 817 18.18 -10.93 0.13
N PHE A 818 18.36 -10.09 -0.88
CA PHE A 818 19.63 -9.45 -1.24
C PHE A 818 19.51 -7.97 -0.94
N ASN A 819 20.27 -7.49 0.04
CA ASN A 819 20.23 -6.11 0.49
C ASN A 819 21.60 -5.46 0.26
N ASN A 820 21.65 -4.45 -0.61
CA ASN A 820 22.88 -3.78 -1.02
C ASN A 820 23.96 -4.78 -1.52
N CYS A 821 23.54 -5.78 -2.29
CA CYS A 821 24.42 -6.81 -2.84
C CYS A 821 24.81 -6.50 -4.30
N THR A 822 25.91 -7.07 -4.77
CA THR A 822 26.28 -7.05 -6.20
C THR A 822 26.25 -8.45 -6.76
N LEU A 823 25.43 -8.66 -7.79
CA LEU A 823 25.26 -9.95 -8.46
C LEU A 823 26.23 -10.02 -9.66
N VAL A 824 27.42 -10.57 -9.44
CA VAL A 824 28.58 -10.48 -10.37
C VAL A 824 28.55 -11.54 -11.48
N ASP A 825 28.19 -12.78 -11.14
CA ASP A 825 28.21 -13.91 -12.08
C ASP A 825 26.88 -14.06 -12.84
N ASP A 826 26.91 -14.75 -13.98
CA ASP A 826 25.71 -15.10 -14.73
C ASP A 826 24.98 -16.25 -14.01
N PHE A 827 23.87 -15.95 -13.34
CA PHE A 827 23.11 -16.96 -12.59
C PHE A 827 22.42 -17.91 -13.58
N LEU A 828 22.46 -19.22 -13.32
CA LEU A 828 21.64 -20.23 -14.02
C LEU A 828 20.31 -20.38 -13.28
N PRO A 829 19.16 -19.91 -13.83
CA PRO A 829 17.85 -20.02 -13.18
C PRO A 829 17.42 -21.47 -12.93
N ILE A 830 17.90 -22.38 -13.78
CA ILE A 830 17.63 -23.82 -13.73
C ILE A 830 18.03 -24.42 -12.37
N LEU A 831 19.09 -23.88 -11.74
CA LEU A 831 19.58 -24.34 -10.44
C LEU A 831 18.68 -23.87 -9.28
N ILE A 832 18.03 -22.70 -9.38
CA ILE A 832 17.16 -22.20 -8.31
C ILE A 832 15.96 -23.12 -8.15
N ASN A 833 15.26 -23.41 -9.25
CA ASN A 833 14.07 -24.24 -9.20
C ASN A 833 14.38 -25.69 -8.78
N SER A 834 15.50 -26.27 -9.24
CA SER A 834 15.83 -27.66 -8.91
C SER A 834 16.25 -27.86 -7.45
N TYR A 835 16.98 -26.90 -6.88
CA TYR A 835 17.56 -27.01 -5.54
C TYR A 835 16.76 -26.29 -4.44
N LEU A 836 15.99 -25.26 -4.76
CA LEU A 836 15.20 -24.46 -3.82
C LEU A 836 13.69 -24.58 -4.09
N LYS A 837 13.17 -25.81 -4.07
CA LYS A 837 11.77 -26.14 -4.40
C LYS A 837 10.72 -25.41 -3.56
N HIS A 838 11.08 -24.93 -2.38
CA HIS A 838 10.17 -24.23 -1.47
C HIS A 838 10.25 -22.71 -1.58
N LEU A 839 11.14 -22.17 -2.41
CA LEU A 839 11.32 -20.74 -2.58
C LEU A 839 10.07 -20.13 -3.18
N LYS A 840 9.58 -19.03 -2.58
CA LYS A 840 8.41 -18.29 -3.04
C LYS A 840 8.73 -16.84 -3.36
N TYR A 841 9.70 -16.27 -2.65
CA TYR A 841 10.01 -14.84 -2.75
C TYR A 841 11.50 -14.58 -2.83
N ILE A 842 11.88 -13.72 -3.78
CA ILE A 842 13.20 -13.12 -3.87
C ILE A 842 13.06 -11.61 -3.80
N PHE A 843 13.74 -10.99 -2.84
CA PHE A 843 13.76 -9.54 -2.68
C PHE A 843 15.15 -9.01 -3.00
N LEU A 844 15.22 -7.98 -3.84
CA LEU A 844 16.44 -7.23 -4.11
C LEU A 844 16.19 -5.79 -3.69
N THR A 845 16.85 -5.35 -2.62
CA THR A 845 16.77 -3.98 -2.11
C THR A 845 18.11 -3.31 -2.30
N ASP A 846 18.15 -2.15 -2.96
CA ASP A 846 19.38 -1.37 -3.20
C ASP A 846 20.54 -2.18 -3.84
N SER A 847 20.20 -3.27 -4.53
CA SER A 847 21.18 -4.25 -5.04
C SER A 847 21.48 -4.03 -6.52
N ARG A 848 22.75 -4.22 -6.91
CA ARG A 848 23.21 -4.09 -8.29
C ARG A 848 23.08 -5.42 -9.02
N ILE A 849 22.30 -5.41 -10.10
CA ILE A 849 22.04 -6.57 -10.95
C ILE A 849 22.24 -6.23 -12.43
N SER A 850 22.84 -7.13 -13.19
CA SER A 850 22.95 -6.97 -14.65
C SER A 850 21.58 -7.11 -15.33
N PRO A 851 21.32 -6.47 -16.48
CA PRO A 851 20.06 -6.62 -17.21
C PRO A 851 19.73 -8.08 -17.56
N THR A 852 20.76 -8.88 -17.85
CA THR A 852 20.64 -10.32 -18.13
C THR A 852 20.14 -11.08 -16.90
N ASN A 853 20.75 -10.84 -15.73
CA ASN A 853 20.34 -11.48 -14.48
C ASN A 853 18.94 -11.03 -14.04
N LYS A 854 18.58 -9.76 -14.28
CA LYS A 854 17.23 -9.25 -14.00
C LYS A 854 16.16 -10.00 -14.78
N ARG A 855 16.31 -10.11 -16.11
CA ARG A 855 15.36 -10.86 -16.97
C ARG A 855 15.23 -12.32 -16.55
N LYS A 856 16.36 -12.94 -16.18
CA LYS A 856 16.42 -14.32 -15.70
C LYS A 856 15.66 -14.51 -14.39
N LEU A 857 15.78 -13.59 -13.43
CA LEU A 857 15.03 -13.63 -12.17
C LEU A 857 13.54 -13.36 -12.40
N GLU A 858 13.19 -12.39 -13.23
CA GLU A 858 11.78 -12.11 -13.59
C GLU A 858 11.11 -13.34 -14.23
N GLY A 859 11.87 -14.13 -15.00
CA GLY A 859 11.40 -15.40 -15.56
C GLY A 859 11.09 -16.50 -14.53
N LEU A 860 11.49 -16.36 -13.26
CA LEU A 860 11.17 -17.33 -12.21
C LEU A 860 9.70 -17.31 -11.80
N ILE A 861 8.91 -16.32 -12.25
CA ILE A 861 7.46 -16.29 -12.03
C ILE A 861 6.75 -17.52 -12.60
N ILE A 862 7.33 -18.18 -13.62
CA ILE A 862 6.83 -19.44 -14.21
C ILE A 862 6.86 -20.57 -13.19
N TYR A 863 7.71 -20.47 -12.17
CA TYR A 863 7.83 -21.44 -11.07
C TYR A 863 7.11 -20.97 -9.79
N ASP A 864 6.14 -20.05 -9.90
CA ASP A 864 5.43 -19.44 -8.77
C ASP A 864 6.35 -18.69 -7.78
N ILE A 865 7.54 -18.26 -8.24
CA ILE A 865 8.48 -17.44 -7.46
C ILE A 865 8.26 -15.97 -7.79
N THR A 866 7.88 -15.18 -6.79
CA THR A 866 7.72 -13.73 -6.94
C THR A 866 9.05 -13.01 -6.69
N VAL A 867 9.50 -12.23 -7.67
CA VAL A 867 10.72 -11.40 -7.55
C VAL A 867 10.33 -9.94 -7.39
N ILE A 868 10.82 -9.32 -6.32
CA ILE A 868 10.56 -7.92 -5.98
C ILE A 868 11.89 -7.17 -5.99
N ILE A 869 11.98 -6.14 -6.83
CA ILE A 869 13.17 -5.30 -6.98
C ILE A 869 12.79 -3.90 -6.49
N GLN A 870 13.45 -3.43 -5.43
CA GLN A 870 13.23 -2.15 -4.75
C GLN A 870 14.44 -1.25 -4.84
#